data_AF-A0A2T0VGS9-F1
#
_entry.id   AF-A0A2T0VGS9-F1
#
_cell.length_a   1.000
_cell.length_b   1.000
_cell.length_c   1.000
_cell.angle_alpha   90.00
_cell.angle_beta   90.00
_cell.angle_gamma   90.00
#
_symmetry.space_group_name_H-M   'P 1'
#
loop_
_entity.id
_entity.type
_entity.pdbx_description
1 polymer ?
#
loop_
_entity_poly.entity_id
_entity_poly.type
_entity_poly.pdbx_seq_one_letter_code
_entity_poly.pdbx_strand_id
1 'polypeptide(L)'
;MAAELTLGAEEELHLIDLDSWKLAARAPQVLSRLSAANYTAEIQRTTVETNTDVVTSLSGLRDELLRLRRGVIDVAGEDGMGIAAVGTAPRSVFADFELTATGRYGRMQEQYRLLVDEQLICGTQIHVGVSDRDLAVQIAQRVARELPIFLALSASSPFWNGLDTGYASFRTIIWQRWPSAGATGPLGSAAEYDELLSDLIHTGVIADSKMAYFDVRPSSHAPTLELRIADACPIVDDAVLIAGLFRAAVRAAELDIVAGVSFVPTAVPLHRAAMWQAARGGLSSNLLGPGLHPRPIPAERAVRQQVQRLRPQLEELGDYAQVSQLVESVLARGTSADRQRAAFAERGSLDDVVELVVQETHGPAEGTAPATVPLPRYRVRAGDEAIGRGAQPKSHYRAIIDFYSGLDAAALAERHTERDRASTRMGLNFGVEGEKQGFHIDLVPRVISRHEWAELSAGLIQRARAVEAFLEDIYGDQRVLRHGIVTAESVVGSPGWREEALRLPPGTIRAPIMGFDLVRNEFGEWRVLEDNVRAPSGAAYAIAARSLLDTVVPELPRPDGLLDPTSALKVLHDCLLARSPGGTGALLSSGVESSARYEHRALAAGAELLLVEADDLRVDGGRVIHRSTGTTIDALYLRLDGELVDLVDDTGHPIGADVMDVAAAGRVFLANAPGNGVADDKAMYCTMPELIAYYLRERPLLESVPTYRTSDETERQIVLERVGELVTKPVDGQGGNGILIGPTAVAAQVSERRAEILQNPEAWIAQEVVSLSLHPTFSDGKLEPRRVDLRAFVYVTGPDPEHYRVADVALTRVAPEGRLVVNSSQGGGGKDTWIVGAASTAGSEED
;
A
#
# COMPACT_ATOMS: atom_id res chain seq x y z
N MET A 1 13.66 19.52 -46.64
CA MET A 1 13.13 20.48 -45.64
C MET A 1 14.21 20.67 -44.59
N ALA A 2 14.41 21.86 -44.05
CA ALA A 2 15.32 22.01 -42.91
C ALA A 2 14.79 21.13 -41.77
N ALA A 3 15.66 20.30 -41.18
CA ALA A 3 15.30 19.31 -40.16
C ALA A 3 15.06 19.97 -38.78
N GLU A 4 14.55 21.20 -38.75
CA GLU A 4 14.39 21.98 -37.52
C GLU A 4 13.03 21.64 -36.88
N LEU A 5 13.04 21.20 -35.62
CA LEU A 5 11.85 20.86 -34.82
C LEU A 5 10.93 19.78 -35.42
N THR A 6 11.44 18.98 -36.36
CA THR A 6 10.78 17.73 -36.78
C THR A 6 10.77 16.71 -35.66
N LEU A 7 9.86 15.75 -35.71
CA LEU A 7 9.70 14.69 -34.72
C LEU A 7 10.00 13.32 -35.32
N GLY A 8 10.50 12.42 -34.48
CA GLY A 8 10.53 10.98 -34.71
C GLY A 8 10.51 10.26 -33.37
N ALA A 9 10.15 8.98 -33.37
CA ALA A 9 10.20 8.17 -32.16
C ALA A 9 10.64 6.73 -32.43
N GLU A 10 11.22 6.13 -31.41
CA GLU A 10 11.57 4.71 -31.37
C GLU A 10 10.81 4.08 -30.19
N GLU A 11 10.01 3.03 -30.42
CA GLU A 11 9.32 2.30 -29.35
C GLU A 11 9.81 0.87 -29.27
N GLU A 12 10.24 0.47 -28.07
CA GLU A 12 10.52 -0.92 -27.72
C GLU A 12 9.24 -1.58 -27.19
N LEU A 13 8.90 -2.77 -27.70
CA LEU A 13 7.64 -3.45 -27.43
C LEU A 13 7.91 -4.89 -26.96
N HIS A 14 7.39 -5.26 -25.79
CA HIS A 14 7.45 -6.64 -25.31
C HIS A 14 6.48 -7.52 -26.11
N LEU A 15 6.91 -8.72 -26.50
CA LEU A 15 6.05 -9.76 -27.08
C LEU A 15 5.48 -10.65 -25.99
N ILE A 16 4.16 -10.83 -26.01
CA ILE A 16 3.38 -11.56 -25.01
C ILE A 16 2.63 -12.71 -25.70
N ASP A 17 2.70 -13.90 -25.12
CA ASP A 17 1.86 -15.04 -25.47
C ASP A 17 0.45 -14.82 -24.89
N LEU A 18 -0.58 -14.78 -25.75
CA LEU A 18 -1.93 -14.38 -25.33
C LEU A 18 -2.70 -15.48 -24.58
N ASP A 19 -2.23 -16.73 -24.65
CA ASP A 19 -2.84 -17.84 -23.91
C ASP A 19 -2.31 -17.91 -22.47
N SER A 20 -1.02 -17.60 -22.27
CA SER A 20 -0.32 -17.74 -20.99
C SER A 20 0.02 -16.43 -20.28
N TRP A 21 -0.15 -15.28 -20.96
CA TRP A 21 0.21 -13.94 -20.49
C TRP A 21 1.68 -13.78 -20.08
N LYS A 22 2.57 -14.55 -20.72
CA LYS A 22 4.03 -14.54 -20.46
C LYS A 22 4.78 -13.93 -21.64
N LEU A 23 6.02 -13.51 -21.38
CA LEU A 23 6.93 -13.07 -22.44
C LEU A 23 7.19 -14.19 -23.44
N ALA A 24 7.23 -13.83 -24.72
CA ALA A 24 7.46 -14.75 -25.83
C ALA A 24 8.79 -14.43 -26.53
N ALA A 25 9.77 -15.33 -26.46
CA ALA A 25 11.09 -15.18 -27.10
C ALA A 25 11.06 -15.44 -28.64
N ARG A 26 10.13 -14.76 -29.34
CA ARG A 26 9.80 -14.96 -30.76
C ARG A 26 9.97 -13.71 -31.64
N ALA A 27 10.69 -12.70 -31.17
CA ALA A 27 10.94 -11.48 -31.96
C ALA A 27 11.58 -11.75 -33.33
N PRO A 28 12.58 -12.66 -33.50
CA PRO A 28 13.13 -12.96 -34.81
C PRO A 28 12.10 -13.47 -35.83
N GLN A 29 11.12 -14.27 -35.37
CA GLN A 29 10.05 -14.80 -36.21
C GLN A 29 9.11 -13.69 -36.67
N VAL A 30 8.70 -12.79 -35.76
CA VAL A 30 7.85 -11.64 -36.07
C VAL A 30 8.56 -10.69 -37.04
N LEU A 31 9.82 -10.34 -36.74
CA LEU A 31 10.62 -9.41 -37.54
C LEU A 31 10.90 -9.91 -38.97
N SER A 32 11.00 -11.23 -39.17
CA SER A 32 11.20 -11.81 -40.51
C SER A 32 10.05 -11.53 -41.50
N ARG A 33 8.88 -11.13 -40.98
CA ARG A 33 7.67 -10.80 -41.74
C ARG A 33 7.41 -9.29 -41.81
N LEU A 34 8.25 -8.47 -41.20
CA LEU A 34 8.13 -7.02 -41.13
C LEU A 34 9.22 -6.32 -41.94
N SER A 35 8.99 -5.06 -42.31
CA SER A 35 9.96 -4.27 -43.06
C SER A 35 11.14 -3.85 -42.18
N ALA A 36 12.36 -4.22 -42.57
CA ALA A 36 13.58 -3.79 -41.88
C ALA A 36 13.83 -2.27 -41.89
N ALA A 37 13.01 -1.49 -42.62
CA ALA A 37 13.09 -0.03 -42.62
C ALA A 37 12.57 0.60 -41.32
N ASN A 38 11.54 0.02 -40.71
CA ASN A 38 10.90 0.57 -39.51
C ASN A 38 10.91 -0.40 -38.33
N TYR A 39 11.33 -1.66 -38.53
CA TYR A 39 11.30 -2.70 -37.51
C TYR A 39 12.68 -3.33 -37.34
N THR A 40 13.16 -3.37 -36.10
CA THR A 40 14.53 -3.77 -35.75
C THR A 40 14.53 -4.78 -34.60
N ALA A 41 15.55 -5.62 -34.59
CA ALA A 41 15.76 -6.60 -33.53
C ALA A 41 16.47 -5.94 -32.35
N GLU A 42 15.94 -6.21 -31.16
CA GLU A 42 16.56 -5.80 -29.90
C GLU A 42 17.46 -6.88 -29.30
N ILE A 43 18.16 -6.51 -28.21
CA ILE A 43 19.05 -7.42 -27.47
C ILE A 43 18.28 -8.68 -27.03
N GLN A 44 17.08 -8.49 -26.48
CA GLN A 44 16.25 -9.60 -26.01
C GLN A 44 15.41 -10.16 -27.16
N ARG A 45 15.29 -11.50 -27.22
CA ARG A 45 14.43 -12.17 -28.21
C ARG A 45 12.93 -11.96 -27.96
N THR A 46 12.57 -11.28 -26.89
CA THR A 46 11.21 -10.98 -26.45
C THR A 46 10.76 -9.57 -26.84
N THR A 47 11.60 -8.79 -27.53
CA THR A 47 11.35 -7.36 -27.77
C THR A 47 11.46 -7.03 -29.25
N VAL A 48 10.53 -6.21 -29.74
CA VAL A 48 10.53 -5.63 -31.09
C VAL A 48 10.68 -4.12 -30.95
N GLU A 49 11.64 -3.53 -31.67
CA GLU A 49 11.76 -2.08 -31.77
C GLU A 49 11.07 -1.58 -33.05
N THR A 50 10.35 -0.46 -32.93
CA THR A 50 9.72 0.24 -34.04
C THR A 50 10.30 1.64 -34.18
N ASN A 51 10.49 2.10 -35.41
CA ASN A 51 11.12 3.38 -35.74
C ASN A 51 10.17 4.18 -36.67
N THR A 52 9.70 5.34 -36.23
CA THR A 52 8.79 6.18 -37.02
C THR A 52 9.49 6.84 -38.19
N ASP A 53 8.73 7.13 -39.25
CA ASP A 53 9.17 8.12 -40.22
C ASP A 53 9.27 9.50 -39.56
N VAL A 54 10.03 10.42 -40.18
CA VAL A 54 10.18 11.80 -39.68
C VAL A 54 8.93 12.60 -40.02
N VAL A 55 8.32 13.22 -39.00
CA VAL A 55 7.06 13.98 -39.11
C VAL A 55 7.24 15.42 -38.62
N THR A 56 6.28 16.29 -38.93
CA THR A 56 6.31 17.72 -38.56
C THR A 56 5.24 18.10 -37.54
N SER A 57 4.27 17.23 -37.25
CA SER A 57 3.19 17.48 -36.30
C SER A 57 3.02 16.33 -35.31
N LEU A 58 2.42 16.64 -34.15
CA LEU A 58 2.04 15.64 -33.15
C LEU A 58 0.99 14.65 -33.68
N SER A 59 0.06 15.11 -34.52
CA SER A 59 -0.90 14.23 -35.20
C SER A 59 -0.20 13.23 -36.13
N GLY A 60 0.80 13.67 -36.90
CA GLY A 60 1.57 12.77 -37.75
C GLY A 60 2.35 11.73 -36.94
N LEU A 61 2.91 12.13 -35.79
CA LEU A 61 3.59 11.20 -34.88
C LEU A 61 2.61 10.16 -34.31
N ARG A 62 1.42 10.61 -33.88
CA ARG A 62 0.34 9.75 -33.39
C ARG A 62 -0.03 8.68 -34.43
N ASP A 63 -0.21 9.09 -35.68
CA ASP A 63 -0.60 8.20 -36.78
C ASP A 63 0.50 7.18 -37.10
N GLU A 64 1.77 7.59 -37.08
CA GLU A 64 2.91 6.69 -37.30
C GLU A 64 3.05 5.64 -36.19
N LEU A 65 2.93 6.04 -34.93
CA LEU A 65 2.98 5.11 -33.79
C LEU A 65 1.87 4.05 -33.90
N LEU A 66 0.62 4.48 -34.19
CA LEU A 66 -0.50 3.56 -34.40
C LEU A 66 -0.28 2.63 -35.59
N ARG A 67 0.23 3.15 -36.71
CA ARG A 67 0.52 2.37 -37.91
C ARG A 67 1.54 1.28 -37.60
N LEU A 68 2.62 1.63 -36.92
CA LEU A 68 3.72 0.71 -36.62
C LEU A 68 3.29 -0.37 -35.64
N ARG A 69 2.60 -0.01 -34.54
CA ARG A 69 2.05 -0.97 -33.58
C ARG A 69 1.10 -1.94 -34.25
N ARG A 70 0.18 -1.46 -35.09
CA ARG A 70 -0.76 -2.32 -35.83
C ARG A 70 -0.03 -3.32 -36.72
N GLY A 71 1.05 -2.90 -37.40
CA GLY A 71 1.88 -3.82 -38.17
C GLY A 71 2.46 -4.97 -37.33
N VAL A 72 2.95 -4.69 -36.11
CA VAL A 72 3.43 -5.75 -35.21
C VAL A 72 2.27 -6.61 -34.69
N ILE A 73 1.15 -5.99 -34.29
CA ILE A 73 -0.04 -6.69 -33.78
C ILE A 73 -0.58 -7.69 -34.82
N ASP A 74 -0.75 -7.26 -36.06
CA ASP A 74 -1.30 -8.10 -37.13
C ASP A 74 -0.40 -9.33 -37.38
N VAL A 75 0.92 -9.13 -37.42
CA VAL A 75 1.90 -10.21 -37.68
C VAL A 75 2.10 -11.13 -36.45
N ALA A 76 2.10 -10.58 -35.25
CA ALA A 76 2.25 -11.36 -34.01
C ALA A 76 0.97 -12.16 -33.72
N GLY A 77 -0.20 -11.59 -34.02
CA GLY A 77 -1.51 -12.22 -33.79
C GLY A 77 -1.71 -13.51 -34.57
N GLU A 78 -1.11 -13.66 -35.75
CA GLU A 78 -1.11 -14.92 -36.53
C GLU A 78 -0.52 -16.12 -35.75
N ASP A 79 0.36 -15.85 -34.78
CA ASP A 79 1.03 -16.85 -33.96
C ASP A 79 0.47 -16.91 -32.52
N GLY A 80 -0.68 -16.28 -32.25
CA GLY A 80 -1.26 -16.20 -30.91
C GLY A 80 -0.52 -15.27 -29.95
N MET A 81 0.24 -14.30 -30.48
CA MET A 81 1.00 -13.33 -29.70
C MET A 81 0.42 -11.92 -29.79
N GLY A 82 0.65 -11.12 -28.74
CA GLY A 82 0.39 -9.69 -28.71
C GLY A 82 1.64 -8.90 -28.30
N ILE A 83 1.49 -7.58 -28.28
CA ILE A 83 2.53 -6.65 -27.81
C ILE A 83 2.08 -5.88 -26.56
N ALA A 84 3.04 -5.49 -25.73
CA ALA A 84 2.85 -4.57 -24.61
C ALA A 84 3.94 -3.48 -24.61
N ALA A 85 3.51 -2.21 -24.66
CA ALA A 85 4.41 -1.05 -24.62
C ALA A 85 4.57 -0.54 -23.18
N VAL A 86 5.29 -1.26 -22.32
CA VAL A 86 5.49 -0.91 -20.90
C VAL A 86 6.97 -0.95 -20.51
N GLY A 87 7.36 -0.15 -19.52
CA GLY A 87 8.77 -0.02 -19.11
C GLY A 87 9.43 -1.33 -18.69
N THR A 88 8.67 -2.23 -18.07
CA THR A 88 9.05 -3.59 -17.69
C THR A 88 7.85 -4.50 -17.92
N ALA A 89 8.10 -5.73 -18.36
CA ALA A 89 7.05 -6.74 -18.44
C ALA A 89 6.53 -7.07 -17.01
N PRO A 90 5.22 -6.91 -16.72
CA PRO A 90 4.68 -7.10 -15.38
C PRO A 90 4.94 -8.50 -14.83
N ARG A 91 4.86 -9.50 -15.72
CA ARG A 91 5.20 -10.90 -15.48
C ARG A 91 6.45 -11.28 -16.26
N SER A 92 7.59 -11.18 -15.60
CA SER A 92 8.91 -11.62 -16.09
C SER A 92 9.52 -12.62 -15.11
N VAL A 93 10.32 -13.56 -15.60
CA VAL A 93 11.17 -14.42 -14.78
C VAL A 93 12.60 -14.40 -15.32
N PHE A 94 13.59 -14.70 -14.48
CA PHE A 94 15.01 -14.78 -14.89
C PHE A 94 15.27 -15.73 -16.08
N ALA A 95 14.41 -16.72 -16.30
CA ALA A 95 14.52 -17.60 -17.47
C ALA A 95 14.14 -16.92 -18.79
N ASP A 96 13.39 -15.81 -18.76
CA ASP A 96 12.92 -15.09 -19.95
C ASP A 96 14.02 -14.25 -20.61
N PHE A 97 15.17 -14.09 -19.95
CA PHE A 97 16.31 -13.28 -20.41
C PHE A 97 17.16 -14.00 -21.47
N GLU A 98 16.52 -14.72 -22.39
CA GLU A 98 17.20 -15.31 -23.55
C GLU A 98 17.71 -14.21 -24.49
N LEU A 99 19.01 -13.91 -24.38
CA LEU A 99 19.70 -12.94 -25.23
C LEU A 99 19.88 -13.47 -26.65
N THR A 100 19.82 -12.58 -27.63
CA THR A 100 20.19 -12.91 -29.01
C THR A 100 21.68 -13.25 -29.08
N ALA A 101 22.05 -14.38 -29.70
CA ALA A 101 23.45 -14.80 -29.79
C ALA A 101 24.23 -13.99 -30.86
N THR A 102 24.82 -12.85 -30.47
CA THR A 102 25.79 -12.11 -31.29
C THR A 102 27.09 -11.84 -30.51
N GLY A 103 28.23 -11.73 -31.20
CA GLY A 103 29.55 -11.55 -30.58
C GLY A 103 29.75 -10.23 -29.81
N ARG A 104 28.84 -9.26 -29.94
CA ARG A 104 28.81 -8.06 -29.10
C ARG A 104 28.28 -8.38 -27.69
N TYR A 105 27.32 -9.28 -27.58
CA TYR A 105 26.62 -9.57 -26.33
C TYR A 105 27.43 -10.44 -25.38
N GLY A 106 28.16 -11.45 -25.87
CA GLY A 106 29.06 -12.25 -25.02
C GLY A 106 30.08 -11.37 -24.28
N ARG A 107 30.59 -10.32 -24.95
CA ARG A 107 31.49 -9.33 -24.33
C ARG A 107 30.80 -8.45 -23.30
N MET A 108 29.57 -7.98 -23.58
CA MET A 108 28.81 -7.21 -22.59
C MET A 108 28.45 -8.07 -21.37
N GLN A 109 28.07 -9.33 -21.56
CA GLN A 109 27.73 -10.25 -20.46
C GLN A 109 28.94 -10.59 -19.59
N GLU A 110 30.13 -10.75 -20.19
CA GLU A 110 31.39 -10.91 -19.43
C GLU A 110 31.75 -9.65 -18.64
N GLN A 111 31.55 -8.46 -19.22
CA GLN A 111 31.99 -7.20 -18.66
C GLN A 111 31.03 -6.61 -17.61
N TYR A 112 29.72 -6.64 -17.85
CA TYR A 112 28.72 -5.96 -16.99
C TYR A 112 27.84 -6.93 -16.18
N ARG A 113 27.92 -8.24 -16.46
CA ARG A 113 27.27 -9.32 -15.69
C ARG A 113 25.77 -9.07 -15.48
N LEU A 114 25.33 -9.06 -14.22
CA LEU A 114 23.93 -8.96 -13.79
C LEU A 114 23.19 -7.78 -14.43
N LEU A 115 23.88 -6.68 -14.77
CA LEU A 115 23.24 -5.54 -15.44
C LEU A 115 22.67 -5.88 -16.81
N VAL A 116 23.31 -6.80 -17.54
CA VAL A 116 22.80 -7.33 -18.82
C VAL A 116 21.67 -8.32 -18.56
N ASP A 117 21.81 -9.17 -17.54
CA ASP A 117 20.83 -10.19 -17.18
C ASP A 117 19.54 -9.59 -16.58
N GLU A 118 19.53 -8.32 -16.17
CA GLU A 118 18.35 -7.60 -15.67
C GLU A 118 17.78 -6.61 -16.70
N GLN A 119 18.43 -6.49 -17.87
CA GLN A 119 18.02 -5.59 -18.94
C GLN A 119 16.88 -6.24 -19.74
N LEU A 120 15.67 -6.24 -19.19
CA LEU A 120 14.40 -6.56 -19.87
C LEU A 120 13.45 -5.38 -19.65
N ILE A 121 13.81 -4.28 -20.29
CA ILE A 121 13.14 -2.98 -20.16
C ILE A 121 12.80 -2.48 -21.56
N CYS A 122 11.71 -1.72 -21.67
CA CYS A 122 11.32 -1.07 -22.91
C CYS A 122 11.13 0.44 -22.73
N GLY A 123 11.76 1.24 -23.59
CA GLY A 123 11.63 2.69 -23.60
C GLY A 123 10.87 3.22 -24.82
N THR A 124 10.35 4.44 -24.70
CA THR A 124 10.01 5.27 -25.85
C THR A 124 11.06 6.37 -25.98
N GLN A 125 11.75 6.39 -27.11
CA GLN A 125 12.78 7.37 -27.42
C GLN A 125 12.19 8.41 -28.37
N ILE A 126 12.42 9.70 -28.10
CA ILE A 126 11.83 10.79 -28.90
C ILE A 126 12.94 11.66 -29.47
N HIS A 127 12.87 11.89 -30.77
CA HIS A 127 13.81 12.69 -31.53
C HIS A 127 13.17 14.02 -31.90
N VAL A 128 13.87 15.12 -31.61
CA VAL A 128 13.54 16.45 -32.09
C VAL A 128 14.68 16.94 -32.98
N GLY A 129 14.35 17.36 -34.19
CA GLY A 129 15.33 17.85 -35.17
C GLY A 129 16.04 19.12 -34.71
N VAL A 130 17.38 19.08 -34.69
CA VAL A 130 18.26 20.20 -34.34
C VAL A 130 19.42 20.21 -35.34
N SER A 131 19.50 21.27 -36.12
CA SER A 131 20.39 21.34 -37.30
C SER A 131 21.87 21.56 -36.96
N ASP A 132 22.17 22.04 -35.76
CA ASP A 132 23.53 22.35 -35.29
C ASP A 132 23.90 21.50 -34.05
N ARG A 133 25.06 20.83 -34.10
CA ARG A 133 25.48 19.91 -33.01
C ARG A 133 25.90 20.66 -31.75
N ASP A 134 26.54 21.83 -31.88
CA ASP A 134 26.92 22.65 -30.71
C ASP A 134 25.67 23.14 -29.97
N LEU A 135 24.67 23.57 -30.74
CA LEU A 135 23.35 23.93 -30.25
C LEU A 135 22.66 22.73 -29.58
N ALA A 136 22.70 21.53 -30.17
CA ALA A 136 22.12 20.32 -29.57
C ALA A 136 22.72 20.01 -28.19
N VAL A 137 24.04 20.14 -28.01
CA VAL A 137 24.72 19.95 -26.71
C VAL A 137 24.26 20.99 -25.68
N GLN A 138 24.13 22.25 -26.08
CA GLN A 138 23.69 23.32 -25.18
C GLN A 138 22.20 23.21 -24.81
N ILE A 139 21.36 22.74 -25.75
CA ILE A 139 19.94 22.47 -25.52
C ILE A 139 19.77 21.29 -24.55
N ALA A 140 20.49 20.18 -24.77
CA ALA A 140 20.43 18.98 -23.91
C ALA A 140 20.52 19.32 -22.42
N GLN A 141 21.49 20.18 -22.08
CA GLN A 141 21.75 20.61 -20.70
C GLN A 141 20.65 21.51 -20.13
N ARG A 142 19.97 22.31 -20.96
CA ARG A 142 18.84 23.17 -20.54
C ARG A 142 17.57 22.36 -20.33
N VAL A 143 17.33 21.37 -21.18
CA VAL A 143 16.16 20.49 -21.10
C VAL A 143 16.28 19.50 -19.93
N ALA A 144 17.49 19.20 -19.44
CA ALA A 144 17.73 18.29 -18.32
C ALA A 144 16.83 18.55 -17.08
N ARG A 145 16.50 19.81 -16.79
CA ARG A 145 15.62 20.20 -15.66
C ARG A 145 14.15 19.78 -15.84
N GLU A 146 13.74 19.49 -17.06
CA GLU A 146 12.37 19.11 -17.44
C GLU A 146 12.14 17.60 -17.36
N LEU A 147 13.23 16.82 -17.42
CA LEU A 147 13.21 15.36 -17.54
C LEU A 147 12.42 14.65 -16.42
N PRO A 148 12.48 15.07 -15.14
CA PRO A 148 11.69 14.43 -14.10
C PRO A 148 10.18 14.46 -14.38
N ILE A 149 9.67 15.50 -15.05
CA ILE A 149 8.25 15.60 -15.41
C ILE A 149 7.91 14.61 -16.53
N PHE A 150 8.76 14.49 -17.56
CA PHE A 150 8.55 13.54 -18.66
C PHE A 150 8.62 12.09 -18.18
N LEU A 151 9.54 11.78 -17.26
CA LEU A 151 9.61 10.48 -16.63
C LEU A 151 8.35 10.18 -15.80
N ALA A 152 7.90 11.14 -14.99
CA ALA A 152 6.69 10.96 -14.21
C ALA A 152 5.45 10.71 -15.09
N LEU A 153 5.35 11.38 -16.25
CA LEU A 153 4.26 11.20 -17.22
C LEU A 153 4.30 9.82 -17.91
N SER A 154 5.49 9.31 -18.26
CA SER A 154 5.66 8.03 -18.96
C SER A 154 5.58 6.80 -18.05
N ALA A 155 5.70 6.96 -16.74
CA ALA A 155 5.84 5.86 -15.79
C ALA A 155 4.85 4.70 -15.99
N SER A 156 5.38 3.54 -16.39
CA SER A 156 4.61 2.35 -16.78
C SER A 156 5.23 1.03 -16.32
N SER A 157 6.18 1.07 -15.38
CA SER A 157 6.92 -0.10 -14.91
C SER A 157 6.85 -0.30 -13.39
N PRO A 158 5.65 -0.49 -12.78
CA PRO A 158 5.54 -0.74 -11.35
C PRO A 158 5.92 -2.16 -10.94
N PHE A 159 5.74 -3.14 -11.83
CA PHE A 159 6.01 -4.54 -11.56
C PHE A 159 7.31 -5.01 -12.22
N TRP A 160 8.09 -5.82 -11.50
CA TRP A 160 9.29 -6.47 -12.04
C TRP A 160 9.50 -7.82 -11.34
N ASN A 161 9.79 -8.87 -12.11
CA ASN A 161 9.92 -10.24 -11.60
C ASN A 161 8.71 -10.71 -10.76
N GLY A 162 7.51 -10.26 -11.13
CA GLY A 162 6.27 -10.61 -10.47
C GLY A 162 6.01 -9.91 -9.13
N LEU A 163 6.81 -8.91 -8.77
CA LEU A 163 6.66 -8.12 -7.54
C LEU A 163 6.26 -6.69 -7.89
N ASP A 164 5.36 -6.09 -7.10
CA ASP A 164 5.25 -4.63 -7.08
C ASP A 164 6.53 -4.08 -6.46
N THR A 165 7.28 -3.31 -7.24
CA THR A 165 8.59 -2.79 -6.86
C THR A 165 8.50 -1.59 -5.92
N GLY A 166 7.29 -1.03 -5.75
CA GLY A 166 7.06 0.27 -5.13
C GLY A 166 7.44 1.46 -6.01
N TYR A 167 8.06 1.28 -7.19
CA TYR A 167 8.36 2.39 -8.12
C TYR A 167 7.23 2.59 -9.13
N ALA A 168 7.06 3.78 -9.68
CA ALA A 168 6.19 4.01 -10.83
C ALA A 168 6.93 3.70 -12.15
N SER A 169 8.24 3.99 -12.20
CA SER A 169 9.16 3.58 -13.25
C SER A 169 10.34 2.79 -12.66
N PHE A 170 10.22 1.46 -12.59
CA PHE A 170 11.34 0.61 -12.19
C PHE A 170 12.39 0.48 -13.29
N ARG A 171 12.00 0.64 -14.57
CA ARG A 171 12.93 0.75 -15.70
C ARG A 171 14.04 1.75 -15.43
N THR A 172 13.70 2.92 -14.88
CA THR A 172 14.68 3.95 -14.55
C THR A 172 15.70 3.47 -13.51
N ILE A 173 15.27 2.69 -12.51
CA ILE A 173 16.15 2.15 -11.46
C ILE A 173 17.12 1.12 -12.06
N ILE A 174 16.65 0.28 -12.98
CA ILE A 174 17.51 -0.64 -13.72
C ILE A 174 18.52 0.15 -14.56
N TRP A 175 18.05 1.15 -15.30
CA TRP A 175 18.86 1.97 -16.23
C TRP A 175 19.95 2.78 -15.54
N GLN A 176 19.66 3.40 -14.39
CA GLN A 176 20.59 4.27 -13.65
C GLN A 176 21.82 3.58 -13.05
N ARG A 177 21.90 2.25 -13.13
CA ARG A 177 23.06 1.46 -12.70
C ARG A 177 24.12 1.32 -13.81
N TRP A 178 23.77 1.65 -15.05
CA TRP A 178 24.72 1.63 -16.16
C TRP A 178 25.75 2.76 -16.03
N PRO A 179 27.04 2.52 -16.34
CA PRO A 179 28.12 3.47 -16.03
C PRO A 179 28.01 4.84 -16.68
N SER A 180 27.36 4.93 -17.84
CA SER A 180 27.18 6.14 -18.64
C SER A 180 25.76 6.73 -18.55
N ALA A 181 24.89 6.16 -17.71
CA ALA A 181 23.52 6.64 -17.55
C ALA A 181 23.45 7.91 -16.70
N GLY A 182 22.53 8.82 -17.04
CA GLY A 182 22.32 10.08 -16.33
C GLY A 182 22.71 11.32 -17.13
N ALA A 183 23.06 12.39 -16.42
CA ALA A 183 23.45 13.66 -17.04
C ALA A 183 24.92 13.65 -17.49
N THR A 184 25.20 14.30 -18.62
CA THR A 184 26.57 14.49 -19.16
C THR A 184 27.45 15.40 -18.31
N GLY A 185 26.86 16.20 -17.41
CA GLY A 185 27.53 17.35 -16.82
C GLY A 185 27.61 18.55 -17.78
N PRO A 186 28.26 19.65 -17.35
CA PRO A 186 28.35 20.86 -18.16
C PRO A 186 29.30 20.66 -19.35
N LEU A 187 28.84 21.00 -20.55
CA LEU A 187 29.60 20.93 -21.79
C LEU A 187 29.42 22.23 -22.61
N GLY A 188 30.50 22.75 -23.18
CA GLY A 188 30.51 23.98 -23.97
C GLY A 188 30.26 23.78 -25.46
N SER A 189 30.55 22.59 -26.00
CA SER A 189 30.49 22.32 -27.45
C SER A 189 30.31 20.84 -27.78
N ALA A 190 30.00 20.55 -29.04
CA ALA A 190 30.02 19.21 -29.63
C ALA A 190 31.42 18.60 -29.61
N ALA A 191 32.48 19.41 -29.72
CA ALA A 191 33.86 18.94 -29.61
C ALA A 191 34.15 18.41 -28.20
N GLU A 192 33.73 19.13 -27.15
CA GLU A 192 33.85 18.65 -25.76
C GLU A 192 32.99 17.40 -25.51
N TYR A 193 31.81 17.30 -26.14
CA TYR A 193 30.98 16.09 -26.07
C TYR A 193 31.68 14.89 -26.73
N ASP A 194 32.29 15.07 -27.90
CA ASP A 194 33.02 14.02 -28.60
C ASP A 194 34.28 13.61 -27.82
N GLU A 195 34.96 14.55 -27.17
CA GLU A 195 36.08 14.28 -26.25
C GLU A 195 35.63 13.48 -25.03
N LEU A 196 34.53 13.85 -24.39
CA LEU A 196 33.94 13.08 -23.28
C LEU A 196 33.62 11.63 -23.69
N LEU A 197 33.03 11.43 -24.87
CA LEU A 197 32.75 10.09 -25.38
C LEU A 197 34.04 9.30 -25.66
N SER A 198 35.04 9.96 -26.26
CA SER A 198 36.34 9.37 -26.50
C SER A 198 36.99 8.94 -25.18
N ASP A 199 36.99 9.80 -24.16
CA ASP A 199 37.55 9.49 -22.84
C ASP A 199 36.85 8.30 -22.20
N LEU A 200 35.51 8.27 -22.20
CA LEU A 200 34.73 7.14 -21.69
C LEU A 200 35.09 5.83 -22.40
N ILE A 201 35.25 5.84 -23.73
CA ILE A 201 35.68 4.66 -24.50
C ILE A 201 37.11 4.26 -24.13
N HIS A 202 38.03 5.23 -24.02
CA HIS A 202 39.43 4.97 -23.67
C HIS A 202 39.60 4.38 -22.27
N THR A 203 38.71 4.71 -21.32
CA THR A 203 38.73 4.07 -19.99
C THR A 203 38.42 2.57 -20.03
N GLY A 204 37.82 2.09 -21.13
CA GLY A 204 37.30 0.73 -21.28
C GLY A 204 35.99 0.49 -20.53
N VAL A 205 35.42 1.50 -19.85
CA VAL A 205 34.15 1.40 -19.13
C VAL A 205 32.96 1.27 -20.08
N ILE A 206 33.05 1.85 -21.27
CA ILE A 206 32.10 1.61 -22.37
C ILE A 206 32.85 1.13 -23.61
N ALA A 207 32.24 0.24 -24.40
CA ALA A 207 32.89 -0.38 -25.55
C ALA A 207 32.84 0.50 -26.83
N ASP A 208 31.79 1.32 -26.96
CA ASP A 208 31.55 2.18 -28.12
C ASP A 208 30.62 3.35 -27.75
N SER A 209 30.47 4.32 -28.66
CA SER A 209 29.61 5.49 -28.44
C SER A 209 28.11 5.17 -28.34
N LYS A 210 27.65 4.01 -28.80
CA LYS A 210 26.24 3.59 -28.65
C LYS A 210 25.91 3.24 -27.20
N MET A 211 26.92 2.94 -26.39
CA MET A 211 26.81 2.74 -24.95
C MET A 211 26.80 4.05 -24.15
N ALA A 212 26.67 5.22 -24.79
CA ALA A 212 26.48 6.49 -24.10
C ALA A 212 25.02 6.67 -23.68
N TYR A 213 24.65 6.17 -22.51
CA TYR A 213 23.27 6.06 -22.04
C TYR A 213 22.72 7.32 -21.36
N PHE A 214 23.20 8.49 -21.78
CA PHE A 214 22.77 9.77 -21.24
C PHE A 214 21.26 9.97 -21.39
N ASP A 215 20.66 10.63 -20.40
CA ASP A 215 19.21 10.84 -20.30
C ASP A 215 18.63 11.57 -21.53
N VAL A 216 19.40 12.53 -22.04
CA VAL A 216 19.15 13.27 -23.28
C VAL A 216 20.50 13.50 -23.98
N ARG A 217 20.56 13.29 -25.29
CA ARG A 217 21.83 13.40 -26.05
C ARG A 217 21.64 13.85 -27.50
N PRO A 218 22.65 14.47 -28.13
CA PRO A 218 22.72 14.53 -29.58
C PRO A 218 22.75 13.12 -30.16
N SER A 219 21.91 12.83 -31.15
CA SER A 219 21.94 11.54 -31.83
C SER A 219 23.23 11.35 -32.61
N SER A 220 23.73 10.12 -32.63
CA SER A 220 24.94 9.73 -33.38
C SER A 220 24.68 9.43 -34.86
N HIS A 221 23.41 9.29 -35.26
CA HIS A 221 23.03 8.87 -36.63
C HIS A 221 22.06 9.84 -37.31
N ALA A 222 21.48 10.80 -36.58
CA ALA A 222 20.55 11.80 -37.11
C ALA A 222 20.85 13.19 -36.53
N PRO A 223 20.56 14.29 -37.27
CA PRO A 223 20.69 15.66 -36.77
C PRO A 223 19.51 16.00 -35.83
N THR A 224 19.47 15.31 -34.69
CA THR A 224 18.37 15.38 -33.72
C THR A 224 18.91 15.38 -32.30
N LEU A 225 18.17 15.99 -31.38
CA LEU A 225 18.28 15.73 -29.96
C LEU A 225 17.34 14.57 -29.58
N GLU A 226 17.87 13.61 -28.83
CA GLU A 226 17.23 12.35 -28.49
C GLU A 226 16.95 12.27 -26.99
N LEU A 227 15.68 12.06 -26.62
CA LEU A 227 15.20 11.83 -25.26
C LEU A 227 15.13 10.32 -24.99
N ARG A 228 15.77 9.82 -23.91
CA ARG A 228 15.87 8.37 -23.63
C ARG A 228 15.31 7.93 -22.27
N ILE A 229 14.80 8.86 -21.49
CA ILE A 229 14.32 8.60 -20.13
C ILE A 229 12.93 7.98 -20.05
N ALA A 230 12.08 8.14 -21.07
CA ALA A 230 10.69 7.71 -20.98
C ALA A 230 10.57 6.18 -20.99
N ASP A 231 9.73 5.65 -20.11
CA ASP A 231 9.25 4.27 -20.25
C ASP A 231 8.41 4.15 -21.53
N ALA A 232 8.32 2.93 -22.08
CA ALA A 232 7.34 2.65 -23.12
C ALA A 232 5.92 2.94 -22.60
N CYS A 233 5.08 3.55 -23.43
CA CYS A 233 3.76 4.03 -23.03
C CYS A 233 2.65 3.18 -23.63
N PRO A 234 1.79 2.46 -22.86
CA PRO A 234 0.72 1.65 -23.47
C PRO A 234 -0.24 2.48 -24.30
N ILE A 235 -0.53 3.71 -23.86
CA ILE A 235 -1.43 4.62 -24.54
C ILE A 235 -0.62 5.63 -25.35
N VAL A 236 -0.85 5.64 -26.67
CA VAL A 236 -0.06 6.40 -27.66
C VAL A 236 -0.09 7.90 -27.36
N ASP A 237 -1.22 8.42 -26.89
CA ASP A 237 -1.36 9.84 -26.55
C ASP A 237 -0.44 10.29 -25.40
N ASP A 238 -0.01 9.37 -24.52
CA ASP A 238 0.97 9.68 -23.47
C ASP A 238 2.37 9.91 -24.10
N ALA A 239 2.76 9.10 -25.08
CA ALA A 239 4.00 9.29 -25.84
C ALA A 239 3.97 10.59 -26.67
N VAL A 240 2.83 10.88 -27.32
CA VAL A 240 2.63 12.12 -28.10
C VAL A 240 2.67 13.36 -27.21
N LEU A 241 2.10 13.29 -26.00
CA LEU A 241 2.20 14.36 -25.01
C LEU A 241 3.66 14.66 -24.65
N ILE A 242 4.44 13.62 -24.34
CA ILE A 242 5.86 13.77 -24.00
C ILE A 242 6.62 14.37 -25.18
N ALA A 243 6.32 13.95 -26.42
CA ALA A 243 6.94 14.50 -27.62
C ALA A 243 6.64 15.99 -27.81
N GLY A 244 5.39 16.43 -27.58
CA GLY A 244 5.01 17.84 -27.64
C GLY A 244 5.70 18.69 -26.60
N LEU A 245 5.75 18.22 -25.35
CA LEU A 245 6.45 18.93 -24.28
C LEU A 245 7.96 18.98 -24.51
N PHE A 246 8.57 17.88 -24.97
CA PHE A 246 10.00 17.83 -25.27
C PHE A 246 10.35 18.75 -26.43
N ARG A 247 9.58 18.74 -27.53
CA ARG A 247 9.76 19.65 -28.67
C ARG A 247 9.67 21.12 -28.26
N ALA A 248 8.67 21.48 -27.45
CA ALA A 248 8.54 22.84 -26.94
C ALA A 248 9.69 23.23 -26.00
N ALA A 249 10.18 22.31 -25.17
CA ALA A 249 11.34 22.53 -24.30
C ALA A 249 12.64 22.72 -25.10
N VAL A 250 12.83 21.95 -26.18
CA VAL A 250 13.93 22.14 -27.13
C VAL A 250 13.88 23.53 -27.75
N ARG A 251 12.72 23.96 -28.25
CA ARG A 251 12.54 25.30 -28.82
C ARG A 251 12.76 26.40 -27.79
N ALA A 252 12.26 26.25 -26.57
CA ALA A 252 12.48 27.23 -25.51
C ALA A 252 13.98 27.37 -25.16
N ALA A 253 14.69 26.25 -25.06
CA ALA A 253 16.12 26.25 -24.80
C ALA A 253 16.94 26.86 -25.95
N GLU A 254 16.56 26.60 -27.20
CA GLU A 254 17.15 27.24 -28.38
C GLU A 254 16.99 28.76 -28.33
N LEU A 255 15.78 29.26 -28.07
CA LEU A 255 15.51 30.70 -27.98
C LEU A 255 16.30 31.36 -26.84
N ASP A 256 16.43 30.70 -25.69
CA ASP A 256 17.26 31.17 -24.58
C ASP A 256 18.74 31.31 -24.99
N ILE A 257 19.27 30.34 -25.76
CA ILE A 257 20.65 30.37 -26.24
C ILE A 257 20.85 31.53 -27.22
N VAL A 258 19.94 31.69 -28.18
CA VAL A 258 19.98 32.80 -29.16
C VAL A 258 19.86 34.16 -28.48
N ALA A 259 19.06 34.26 -27.42
CA ALA A 259 18.92 35.48 -26.62
C ALA A 259 20.09 35.75 -25.66
N GLY A 260 21.08 34.85 -25.58
CA GLY A 260 22.23 34.98 -24.69
C GLY A 260 21.90 34.77 -23.20
N VAL A 261 20.84 34.03 -22.89
CA VAL A 261 20.47 33.69 -21.52
C VAL A 261 21.50 32.72 -20.92
N SER A 262 22.12 33.14 -19.82
CA SER A 262 23.15 32.36 -19.12
C SER A 262 22.64 30.98 -18.70
N PHE A 263 23.46 29.96 -18.95
CA PHE A 263 23.20 28.61 -18.46
C PHE A 263 23.37 28.54 -16.95
N VAL A 264 22.41 27.93 -16.27
CA VAL A 264 22.51 27.61 -14.83
C VAL A 264 22.51 26.09 -14.69
N PRO A 265 23.67 25.47 -14.40
CA PRO A 265 23.77 24.03 -14.25
C PRO A 265 23.08 23.55 -12.99
N THR A 266 22.38 22.42 -13.10
CA THR A 266 21.89 21.67 -11.94
C THR A 266 23.00 20.77 -11.42
N ALA A 267 23.23 20.77 -10.12
CA ALA A 267 24.19 19.85 -9.50
C ALA A 267 23.78 18.40 -9.78
N VAL A 268 24.72 17.56 -10.22
CA VAL A 268 24.46 16.16 -10.59
C VAL A 268 23.70 15.37 -9.49
N PRO A 269 24.03 15.51 -8.18
CA PRO A 269 23.26 14.83 -7.13
C PRO A 269 21.78 15.26 -7.08
N LEU A 270 21.47 16.53 -7.36
CA LEU A 270 20.09 17.02 -7.39
C LEU A 270 19.34 16.50 -8.62
N HIS A 271 19.98 16.43 -9.79
CA HIS A 271 19.39 15.82 -10.99
C HIS A 271 19.06 14.35 -10.74
N ARG A 272 20.01 13.58 -10.20
CA ARG A 272 19.80 12.17 -9.84
C ARG A 272 18.66 12.00 -8.84
N ALA A 273 18.60 12.85 -7.81
CA ALA A 273 17.50 12.83 -6.84
C ALA A 273 16.14 13.16 -7.47
N ALA A 274 16.09 14.13 -8.39
CA ALA A 274 14.86 14.48 -9.10
C ALA A 274 14.35 13.32 -9.97
N MET A 275 15.24 12.68 -10.72
CA MET A 275 14.94 11.52 -11.54
C MET A 275 14.49 10.32 -10.69
N TRP A 276 15.17 10.05 -9.57
CA TRP A 276 14.77 8.99 -8.64
C TRP A 276 13.39 9.27 -8.02
N GLN A 277 13.11 10.52 -7.61
CA GLN A 277 11.81 10.88 -7.04
C GLN A 277 10.68 10.72 -8.06
N ALA A 278 10.90 11.13 -9.30
CA ALA A 278 9.98 10.90 -10.41
C ALA A 278 9.77 9.40 -10.67
N ALA A 279 10.84 8.60 -10.68
CA ALA A 279 10.74 7.15 -10.83
C ALA A 279 9.97 6.49 -9.69
N ARG A 280 10.15 6.94 -8.43
CA ARG A 280 9.50 6.35 -7.25
C ARG A 280 8.02 6.66 -7.19
N GLY A 281 7.66 7.93 -7.32
CA GLY A 281 6.30 8.40 -7.07
C GLY A 281 5.46 8.62 -8.32
N GLY A 282 6.07 8.68 -9.51
CA GLY A 282 5.42 9.12 -10.73
C GLY A 282 4.69 10.44 -10.50
N LEU A 283 3.45 10.50 -10.98
CA LEU A 283 2.56 11.64 -10.76
C LEU A 283 1.76 11.57 -9.42
N SER A 284 1.95 10.52 -8.61
CA SER A 284 1.20 10.28 -7.35
C SER A 284 1.90 10.90 -6.13
N SER A 285 3.11 11.42 -6.32
CA SER A 285 3.91 12.05 -5.27
C SER A 285 4.33 13.47 -5.64
N ASN A 286 5.18 14.06 -4.81
CA ASN A 286 5.83 15.32 -5.13
C ASN A 286 6.98 15.09 -6.12
N LEU A 287 7.21 16.09 -6.99
CA LEU A 287 8.41 16.24 -7.80
C LEU A 287 9.27 17.37 -7.23
N LEU A 288 10.55 17.40 -7.58
CA LEU A 288 11.40 18.56 -7.27
C LEU A 288 11.02 19.74 -8.16
N GLY A 289 10.63 20.85 -7.52
CA GLY A 289 10.26 22.07 -8.22
C GLY A 289 11.45 22.73 -8.93
N PRO A 290 11.19 23.57 -9.94
CA PRO A 290 12.24 24.23 -10.70
C PRO A 290 12.98 25.28 -9.85
N GLY A 291 14.31 25.32 -9.92
CA GLY A 291 15.13 26.36 -9.30
C GLY A 291 16.47 25.85 -8.76
N LEU A 292 17.30 26.80 -8.29
CA LEU A 292 18.60 26.51 -7.66
C LEU A 292 18.47 25.77 -6.32
N HIS A 293 17.37 26.01 -5.60
CA HIS A 293 17.05 25.39 -4.33
C HIS A 293 15.69 24.70 -4.44
N PRO A 294 15.63 23.54 -5.10
CA PRO A 294 14.37 22.86 -5.39
C PRO A 294 13.63 22.50 -4.10
N ARG A 295 12.31 22.66 -4.13
CA ARG A 295 11.38 22.24 -3.06
C ARG A 295 10.42 21.20 -3.62
N PRO A 296 9.93 20.25 -2.81
CA PRO A 296 8.89 19.32 -3.25
C PRO A 296 7.63 20.09 -3.65
N ILE A 297 7.09 19.78 -4.82
CA ILE A 297 5.80 20.30 -5.31
C ILE A 297 4.94 19.14 -5.82
N PRO A 298 3.61 19.17 -5.66
CA PRO A 298 2.75 18.13 -6.24
C PRO A 298 2.97 18.00 -7.75
N ALA A 299 3.07 16.77 -8.25
CA ALA A 299 3.40 16.51 -9.65
C ALA A 299 2.40 17.18 -10.63
N GLU A 300 1.10 17.15 -10.32
CA GLU A 300 0.04 17.85 -11.07
C GLU A 300 0.36 19.34 -11.26
N ARG A 301 0.80 20.00 -10.19
CA ARG A 301 1.18 21.41 -10.23
C ARG A 301 2.43 21.61 -11.08
N ALA A 302 3.43 20.73 -10.97
CA ALA A 302 4.65 20.79 -11.77
C ALA A 302 4.34 20.71 -13.28
N VAL A 303 3.50 19.74 -13.68
CA VAL A 303 3.08 19.55 -15.07
C VAL A 303 2.36 20.79 -15.60
N ARG A 304 1.34 21.30 -14.89
CA ARG A 304 0.60 22.50 -15.33
C ARG A 304 1.49 23.74 -15.43
N GLN A 305 2.41 23.92 -14.48
CA GLN A 305 3.39 25.02 -14.53
C GLN A 305 4.34 24.91 -15.71
N GLN A 306 4.76 23.69 -16.08
CA GLN A 306 5.58 23.45 -17.26
C GLN A 306 4.82 23.83 -18.55
N VAL A 307 3.58 23.38 -18.71
CA VAL A 307 2.73 23.75 -19.86
C VAL A 307 2.55 25.27 -19.95
N GLN A 308 2.28 25.93 -18.82
CA GLN A 308 2.11 27.39 -18.80
C GLN A 308 3.38 28.12 -19.24
N ARG A 309 4.56 27.64 -18.80
CA ARG A 309 5.85 28.24 -19.18
C ARG A 309 6.20 27.99 -20.65
N LEU A 310 5.93 26.79 -21.16
CA LEU A 310 6.20 26.40 -22.55
C LEU A 310 5.11 26.87 -23.53
N ARG A 311 4.06 27.53 -23.04
CA ARG A 311 2.92 27.99 -23.84
C ARG A 311 3.32 28.77 -25.10
N PRO A 312 4.24 29.76 -25.06
CA PRO A 312 4.60 30.50 -26.26
C PRO A 312 5.13 29.60 -27.38
N GLN A 313 5.98 28.62 -27.04
CA GLN A 313 6.54 27.67 -28.00
C GLN A 313 5.50 26.66 -28.47
N LEU A 314 4.62 26.21 -27.58
CA LEU A 314 3.50 25.34 -27.94
C LEU A 314 2.50 26.05 -28.88
N GLU A 315 2.26 27.35 -28.70
CA GLU A 315 1.42 28.15 -29.61
C GLU A 315 2.12 28.39 -30.95
N GLU A 316 3.43 28.67 -30.96
CA GLU A 316 4.26 28.78 -32.17
C GLU A 316 4.19 27.50 -33.02
N LEU A 317 4.26 26.33 -32.37
CA LEU A 317 4.25 25.02 -33.02
C LEU A 317 2.84 24.51 -33.37
N GLY A 318 1.78 25.20 -32.92
CA GLY A 318 0.40 24.76 -33.07
C GLY A 318 -0.03 23.59 -32.16
N ASP A 319 0.79 23.26 -31.15
CA ASP A 319 0.61 22.10 -30.27
C ASP A 319 -0.19 22.41 -28.99
N TYR A 320 -0.36 23.70 -28.64
CA TYR A 320 -0.87 24.10 -27.32
C TYR A 320 -2.22 23.48 -26.95
N ALA A 321 -3.18 23.48 -27.88
CA ALA A 321 -4.51 22.93 -27.63
C ALA A 321 -4.45 21.42 -27.36
N GLN A 322 -3.72 20.68 -28.20
CA GLN A 322 -3.56 19.24 -28.07
C GLN A 322 -2.82 18.87 -26.78
N VAL A 323 -1.67 19.50 -26.51
CA VAL A 323 -0.87 19.24 -25.30
C VAL A 323 -1.68 19.56 -24.04
N SER A 324 -2.41 20.68 -24.02
CA SER A 324 -3.25 21.04 -22.86
C SER A 324 -4.34 20.01 -22.59
N GLN A 325 -5.00 19.50 -23.64
CA GLN A 325 -6.01 18.45 -23.52
C GLN A 325 -5.40 17.14 -23.03
N LEU A 326 -4.25 16.74 -23.58
CA LEU A 326 -3.56 15.50 -23.19
C LEU A 326 -3.09 15.55 -21.73
N VAL A 327 -2.58 16.70 -21.27
CA VAL A 327 -2.18 16.90 -19.87
C VAL A 327 -3.37 16.70 -18.92
N GLU A 328 -4.50 17.34 -19.18
CA GLU A 328 -5.66 17.16 -18.30
C GLU A 328 -6.20 15.71 -18.37
N SER A 329 -6.07 15.05 -19.53
CA SER A 329 -6.47 13.65 -19.69
C SER A 329 -5.61 12.69 -18.87
N VAL A 330 -4.27 12.80 -18.90
CA VAL A 330 -3.38 11.93 -18.13
C VAL A 330 -3.41 12.25 -16.62
N LEU A 331 -3.57 13.52 -16.25
CA LEU A 331 -3.76 13.91 -14.84
C LEU A 331 -5.07 13.35 -14.27
N ALA A 332 -6.11 13.29 -15.10
CA ALA A 332 -7.39 12.71 -14.70
C ALA A 332 -7.35 11.17 -14.65
N ARG A 333 -6.76 10.53 -15.65
CA ARG A 333 -6.74 9.06 -15.77
C ARG A 333 -5.67 8.37 -14.92
N GLY A 334 -4.60 9.09 -14.55
CA GLY A 334 -3.38 8.49 -13.99
C GLY A 334 -2.45 7.92 -15.07
N THR A 335 -1.23 7.53 -14.67
CA THR A 335 -0.26 6.89 -15.59
C THR A 335 -0.56 5.41 -15.74
N SER A 336 0.14 4.72 -16.64
CA SER A 336 0.01 3.27 -16.77
C SER A 336 0.36 2.56 -15.45
N ALA A 337 1.36 3.03 -14.71
CA ALA A 337 1.71 2.45 -13.41
C ALA A 337 0.55 2.48 -12.41
N ASP A 338 -0.24 3.56 -12.38
CA ASP A 338 -1.42 3.67 -11.50
C ASP A 338 -2.51 2.65 -11.90
N ARG A 339 -2.75 2.49 -13.22
CA ARG A 339 -3.78 1.57 -13.74
C ARG A 339 -3.39 0.11 -13.61
N GLN A 340 -2.12 -0.23 -13.81
CA GLN A 340 -1.59 -1.58 -13.57
C GLN A 340 -1.79 -2.01 -12.12
N ARG A 341 -1.47 -1.14 -11.16
CA ARG A 341 -1.73 -1.42 -9.73
C ARG A 341 -3.21 -1.56 -9.42
N ALA A 342 -4.06 -0.74 -10.06
CA ALA A 342 -5.50 -0.84 -9.89
C ALA A 342 -6.04 -2.19 -10.39
N ALA A 343 -5.58 -2.69 -11.54
CA ALA A 343 -5.93 -4.01 -12.05
C ALA A 343 -5.44 -5.13 -11.12
N PHE A 344 -4.20 -5.05 -10.63
CA PHE A 344 -3.66 -6.03 -9.69
C PHE A 344 -4.48 -6.08 -8.38
N ALA A 345 -4.86 -4.93 -7.84
CA ALA A 345 -5.55 -4.84 -6.55
C ALA A 345 -6.91 -5.56 -6.52
N GLU A 346 -7.56 -5.76 -7.67
CA GLU A 346 -8.87 -6.44 -7.76
C GLU A 346 -8.79 -7.92 -7.37
N ARG A 347 -7.85 -8.66 -7.96
CA ARG A 347 -7.76 -10.12 -7.83
C ARG A 347 -6.39 -10.61 -7.35
N GLY A 348 -5.41 -9.74 -7.21
CA GLY A 348 -4.01 -10.10 -6.94
C GLY A 348 -3.36 -10.86 -8.10
N SER A 349 -3.84 -10.67 -9.33
CA SER A 349 -3.41 -11.41 -10.51
C SER A 349 -2.59 -10.53 -11.44
N LEU A 350 -1.38 -10.97 -11.77
CA LEU A 350 -0.57 -10.33 -12.81
C LEU A 350 -1.12 -10.58 -14.21
N ASP A 351 -1.94 -11.61 -14.41
CA ASP A 351 -2.56 -11.88 -15.71
C ASP A 351 -3.50 -10.73 -16.08
N ASP A 352 -4.24 -10.19 -15.11
CA ASP A 352 -5.10 -9.02 -15.28
C ASP A 352 -4.29 -7.77 -15.65
N VAL A 353 -3.07 -7.65 -15.08
CA VAL A 353 -2.16 -6.54 -15.37
C VAL A 353 -1.61 -6.64 -16.78
N VAL A 354 -1.18 -7.84 -17.19
CA VAL A 354 -0.65 -8.10 -18.54
C VAL A 354 -1.76 -7.92 -19.57
N GLU A 355 -2.94 -8.47 -19.32
CA GLU A 355 -4.12 -8.30 -20.18
C GLU A 355 -4.46 -6.81 -20.35
N LEU A 356 -4.51 -6.04 -19.27
CA LEU A 356 -4.76 -4.59 -19.32
C LEU A 356 -3.77 -3.88 -20.24
N VAL A 357 -2.45 -4.10 -20.06
CA VAL A 357 -1.45 -3.35 -20.83
C VAL A 357 -1.40 -3.79 -22.29
N VAL A 358 -1.72 -5.06 -22.59
CA VAL A 358 -1.92 -5.54 -23.97
C VAL A 358 -3.13 -4.84 -24.59
N GLN A 359 -4.28 -4.84 -23.91
CA GLN A 359 -5.50 -4.17 -24.39
C GLN A 359 -5.28 -2.67 -24.62
N GLU A 360 -4.60 -1.98 -23.71
CA GLU A 360 -4.25 -0.56 -23.87
C GLU A 360 -3.31 -0.32 -25.06
N THR A 361 -2.31 -1.20 -25.24
CA THR A 361 -1.35 -1.09 -26.36
C THR A 361 -2.01 -1.32 -27.71
N HIS A 362 -3.03 -2.19 -27.77
CA HIS A 362 -3.79 -2.52 -28.98
C HIS A 362 -4.99 -1.58 -29.20
N GLY A 363 -5.34 -0.80 -28.19
CA GLY A 363 -6.51 0.07 -28.17
C GLY A 363 -6.37 1.35 -28.99
N PRO A 364 -7.38 2.25 -28.89
CA PRO A 364 -7.31 3.57 -29.53
C PRO A 364 -6.19 4.42 -28.91
N ALA A 365 -5.72 5.43 -29.66
CA ALA A 365 -4.58 6.24 -29.21
C ALA A 365 -4.83 7.02 -27.91
N GLU A 366 -6.07 7.44 -27.63
CA GLU A 366 -6.46 8.06 -26.36
C GLU A 366 -6.63 7.06 -25.19
N GLY A 367 -6.58 5.76 -25.48
CA GLY A 367 -6.96 4.70 -24.55
C GLY A 367 -8.46 4.53 -24.39
N THR A 368 -8.86 3.50 -23.66
CA THR A 368 -10.27 3.26 -23.37
C THR A 368 -10.79 4.30 -22.38
N ALA A 369 -11.90 4.96 -22.73
CA ALA A 369 -12.51 5.95 -21.85
C ALA A 369 -12.88 5.31 -20.50
N PRO A 370 -12.59 5.99 -19.36
CA PRO A 370 -13.02 5.52 -18.06
C PRO A 370 -14.54 5.44 -18.03
N ALA A 371 -15.05 4.37 -17.46
CA ALA A 371 -16.47 4.05 -17.56
C ALA A 371 -17.33 4.81 -16.52
N THR A 372 -16.72 5.63 -15.64
CA THR A 372 -17.40 6.47 -14.64
C THR A 372 -17.03 7.93 -14.71
N VAL A 373 -17.97 8.77 -14.23
CA VAL A 373 -17.77 10.20 -14.10
C VAL A 373 -16.91 10.47 -12.86
N PRO A 374 -15.84 11.27 -12.97
CA PRO A 374 -15.06 11.78 -11.84
C PRO A 374 -15.93 12.37 -10.71
N LEU A 375 -15.44 12.35 -9.47
CA LEU A 375 -15.99 13.11 -8.35
C LEU A 375 -15.33 14.51 -8.29
N PRO A 376 -15.86 15.54 -8.99
CA PRO A 376 -15.14 16.80 -9.23
C PRO A 376 -14.77 17.60 -7.97
N ARG A 377 -15.36 17.29 -6.81
CA ARG A 377 -15.10 17.98 -5.54
C ARG A 377 -14.31 17.14 -4.54
N TYR A 378 -14.01 15.88 -4.88
CA TYR A 378 -13.24 15.00 -4.01
C TYR A 378 -11.75 15.29 -4.14
N ARG A 379 -11.09 15.61 -3.03
CA ARG A 379 -9.65 15.88 -3.01
C ARG A 379 -8.87 14.58 -2.87
N VAL A 380 -8.52 13.98 -4.00
CA VAL A 380 -7.66 12.79 -4.04
C VAL A 380 -6.31 13.09 -3.41
N ARG A 381 -5.79 12.14 -2.63
CA ARG A 381 -4.46 12.18 -2.03
C ARG A 381 -3.79 10.82 -2.21
N ALA A 382 -2.46 10.77 -2.08
CA ALA A 382 -1.73 9.51 -2.07
C ALA A 382 -2.28 8.58 -0.96
N GLY A 383 -2.35 7.28 -1.26
CA GLY A 383 -2.89 6.29 -0.33
C GLY A 383 -4.41 6.27 -0.19
N ASP A 384 -5.18 6.93 -1.06
CA ASP A 384 -6.64 6.78 -1.07
C ASP A 384 -7.03 5.38 -1.56
N GLU A 385 -7.83 4.67 -0.75
CA GLU A 385 -8.20 3.29 -1.00
C GLU A 385 -9.29 3.16 -2.06
N ALA A 386 -10.18 4.14 -2.21
CA ALA A 386 -11.38 4.02 -3.04
C ALA A 386 -11.37 4.92 -4.28
N ILE A 387 -10.74 6.09 -4.21
CA ILE A 387 -10.73 7.07 -5.29
C ILE A 387 -9.30 7.23 -5.81
N GLY A 388 -9.09 6.83 -7.07
CA GLY A 388 -7.85 7.03 -7.80
C GLY A 388 -7.69 8.47 -8.31
N ARG A 389 -6.73 8.69 -9.20
CA ARG A 389 -6.47 10.02 -9.78
C ARG A 389 -7.64 10.53 -10.62
N GLY A 390 -7.63 11.84 -10.84
CA GLY A 390 -8.75 12.55 -11.47
C GLY A 390 -10.08 12.41 -10.74
N ALA A 391 -10.06 12.03 -9.46
CA ALA A 391 -11.23 11.72 -8.68
C ALA A 391 -12.08 10.57 -9.26
N GLN A 392 -11.46 9.64 -9.99
CA GLN A 392 -12.14 8.46 -10.52
C GLN A 392 -12.20 7.36 -9.46
N PRO A 393 -13.37 6.74 -9.25
CA PRO A 393 -13.46 5.56 -8.39
C PRO A 393 -12.54 4.44 -8.91
N LYS A 394 -11.82 3.77 -8.01
CA LYS A 394 -11.20 2.50 -8.35
C LYS A 394 -12.28 1.48 -8.71
N SER A 395 -11.93 0.50 -9.52
CA SER A 395 -12.85 -0.49 -10.09
C SER A 395 -13.77 -1.15 -9.06
N HIS A 396 -13.24 -1.65 -7.95
CA HIS A 396 -14.02 -2.30 -6.89
C HIS A 396 -14.88 -1.33 -6.06
N TYR A 397 -14.70 -0.02 -6.20
CA TYR A 397 -15.56 1.02 -5.62
C TYR A 397 -16.53 1.64 -6.62
N ARG A 398 -16.41 1.31 -7.90
CA ARG A 398 -17.17 1.93 -8.98
C ARG A 398 -18.68 1.91 -8.71
N ALA A 399 -19.23 0.72 -8.45
CA ALA A 399 -20.66 0.55 -8.19
C ALA A 399 -21.13 1.27 -6.91
N ILE A 400 -20.29 1.31 -5.87
CA ILE A 400 -20.57 2.01 -4.61
C ILE A 400 -20.64 3.52 -4.86
N ILE A 401 -19.66 4.08 -5.57
CA ILE A 401 -19.61 5.52 -5.83
C ILE A 401 -20.68 5.95 -6.84
N ASP A 402 -20.95 5.15 -7.86
CA ASP A 402 -22.04 5.42 -8.83
C ASP A 402 -23.39 5.46 -8.12
N PHE A 403 -23.63 4.55 -7.16
CA PHE A 403 -24.82 4.56 -6.32
C PHE A 403 -24.98 5.88 -5.55
N TYR A 404 -23.96 6.28 -4.78
CA TYR A 404 -24.04 7.53 -4.01
C TYR A 404 -24.09 8.78 -4.89
N SER A 405 -23.45 8.76 -6.05
CA SER A 405 -23.48 9.87 -7.02
C SER A 405 -24.85 10.02 -7.68
N GLY A 406 -25.66 8.95 -7.72
CA GLY A 406 -27.04 8.98 -8.19
C GLY A 406 -28.05 9.51 -7.18
N LEU A 407 -27.68 9.66 -5.90
CA LEU A 407 -28.56 10.21 -4.87
C LEU A 407 -28.53 11.75 -4.88
N ASP A 408 -29.69 12.37 -4.73
CA ASP A 408 -29.76 13.80 -4.48
C ASP A 408 -29.46 14.14 -3.00
N ALA A 409 -29.28 15.43 -2.72
CA ALA A 409 -28.94 15.89 -1.38
C ALA A 409 -30.03 15.60 -0.33
N ALA A 410 -31.31 15.54 -0.73
CA ALA A 410 -32.41 15.26 0.18
C ALA A 410 -32.46 13.78 0.55
N ALA A 411 -32.31 12.90 -0.44
CA ALA A 411 -32.21 11.46 -0.25
C ALA A 411 -31.01 11.12 0.64
N LEU A 412 -29.83 11.71 0.39
CA LEU A 412 -28.65 11.49 1.23
C LEU A 412 -28.87 11.97 2.69
N ALA A 413 -29.49 13.13 2.89
CA ALA A 413 -29.82 13.64 4.22
C ALA A 413 -30.82 12.75 4.98
N GLU A 414 -31.79 12.17 4.26
CA GLU A 414 -32.71 11.18 4.83
C GLU A 414 -31.96 9.92 5.30
N ARG A 415 -31.01 9.41 4.51
CA ARG A 415 -30.17 8.26 4.90
C ARG A 415 -29.32 8.55 6.12
N HIS A 416 -28.72 9.73 6.22
CA HIS A 416 -28.00 10.14 7.43
C HIS A 416 -28.92 10.22 8.66
N THR A 417 -30.13 10.75 8.50
CA THR A 417 -31.12 10.82 9.59
C THR A 417 -31.54 9.42 10.05
N GLU A 418 -31.78 8.49 9.10
CA GLU A 418 -32.13 7.12 9.44
C GLU A 418 -30.98 6.36 10.09
N ARG A 419 -29.74 6.57 9.63
CA ARG A 419 -28.54 6.07 10.33
C ARG A 419 -28.55 6.51 11.79
N ASP A 420 -28.72 7.81 12.06
CA ASP A 420 -28.64 8.32 13.44
C ASP A 420 -29.74 7.72 14.33
N ARG A 421 -30.96 7.54 13.79
CA ARG A 421 -32.05 6.82 14.46
C ARG A 421 -31.72 5.33 14.67
N ALA A 422 -31.19 4.64 13.67
CA ALA A 422 -30.83 3.24 13.75
C ALA A 422 -29.72 3.01 14.79
N SER A 423 -28.67 3.84 14.78
CA SER A 423 -27.60 3.79 15.79
C SER A 423 -28.12 4.00 17.20
N THR A 424 -29.06 4.94 17.38
CA THR A 424 -29.69 5.20 18.69
C THR A 424 -30.53 4.00 19.14
N ARG A 425 -31.31 3.37 18.25
CA ARG A 425 -32.10 2.17 18.55
C ARG A 425 -31.23 0.97 18.91
N MET A 426 -30.11 0.80 18.22
CA MET A 426 -29.13 -0.26 18.53
C MET A 426 -28.36 0.02 19.83
N GLY A 427 -28.37 1.26 20.32
CA GLY A 427 -27.63 1.66 21.53
C GLY A 427 -26.12 1.73 21.29
N LEU A 428 -25.70 2.05 20.07
CA LEU A 428 -24.30 2.20 19.66
C LEU A 428 -23.67 3.42 20.34
N ASN A 429 -23.11 3.20 21.53
CA ASN A 429 -22.37 4.19 22.29
C ASN A 429 -20.94 3.71 22.52
N PHE A 430 -20.00 4.63 22.60
CA PHE A 430 -18.62 4.40 23.01
C PHE A 430 -18.32 5.32 24.21
N GLY A 431 -17.77 4.76 25.28
CA GLY A 431 -17.41 5.56 26.46
C GLY A 431 -16.07 6.28 26.25
N VAL A 432 -16.06 7.60 26.40
CA VAL A 432 -14.85 8.42 26.42
C VAL A 432 -14.83 9.21 27.73
N GLU A 433 -13.85 8.97 28.60
CA GLU A 433 -13.66 9.71 29.86
C GLU A 433 -14.92 9.83 30.77
N GLY A 434 -15.81 8.83 30.72
CA GLY A 434 -17.06 8.82 31.50
C GLY A 434 -18.26 9.50 30.82
N GLU A 435 -18.08 10.14 29.67
CA GLU A 435 -19.18 10.66 28.84
C GLU A 435 -19.55 9.66 27.72
N LYS A 436 -20.86 9.46 27.51
CA LYS A 436 -21.39 8.59 26.44
C LYS A 436 -21.47 9.38 25.14
N GLN A 437 -20.58 9.09 24.20
CA GLN A 437 -20.67 9.61 22.84
C GLN A 437 -21.21 8.53 21.89
N GLY A 438 -22.08 8.92 20.95
CA GLY A 438 -22.61 7.99 19.93
C GLY A 438 -21.49 7.53 19.00
N PHE A 439 -21.39 6.22 18.76
CA PHE A 439 -20.43 5.67 17.81
C PHE A 439 -20.96 5.89 16.38
N HIS A 440 -20.32 6.81 15.64
CA HIS A 440 -20.78 7.21 14.32
C HIS A 440 -20.31 6.25 13.24
N ILE A 441 -21.23 5.66 12.48
CA ILE A 441 -20.91 4.77 11.37
C ILE A 441 -21.09 5.52 10.05
N ASP A 442 -20.01 5.67 9.28
CA ASP A 442 -20.12 6.27 7.95
C ASP A 442 -20.82 5.32 6.97
N LEU A 443 -21.59 5.88 6.03
CA LEU A 443 -22.39 5.09 5.09
C LEU A 443 -21.54 4.46 3.98
N VAL A 444 -20.34 4.95 3.68
CA VAL A 444 -19.47 4.35 2.65
C VAL A 444 -18.69 3.19 3.25
N PRO A 445 -18.96 1.93 2.87
CA PRO A 445 -18.22 0.77 3.37
C PRO A 445 -16.79 0.76 2.86
N ARG A 446 -15.89 0.12 3.62
CA ARG A 446 -14.52 -0.14 3.20
C ARG A 446 -14.38 -1.54 2.65
N VAL A 447 -13.93 -1.69 1.41
CA VAL A 447 -13.77 -2.98 0.75
C VAL A 447 -12.35 -3.50 0.96
N ILE A 448 -12.23 -4.74 1.44
CA ILE A 448 -10.98 -5.49 1.50
C ILE A 448 -11.09 -6.61 0.48
N SER A 449 -10.22 -6.60 -0.54
CA SER A 449 -10.30 -7.56 -1.63
C SER A 449 -9.94 -8.97 -1.16
N ARG A 450 -10.29 -9.99 -1.95
CA ARG A 450 -9.98 -11.38 -1.61
C ARG A 450 -8.49 -11.63 -1.43
N HIS A 451 -7.68 -11.06 -2.32
CA HIS A 451 -6.24 -11.20 -2.26
C HIS A 451 -5.67 -10.56 -0.99
N GLU A 452 -6.09 -9.33 -0.69
CA GLU A 452 -5.67 -8.61 0.51
C GLU A 452 -6.09 -9.35 1.79
N TRP A 453 -7.31 -9.89 1.83
CA TRP A 453 -7.77 -10.66 2.98
C TRP A 453 -7.00 -11.97 3.16
N ALA A 454 -6.59 -12.63 2.07
CA ALA A 454 -5.77 -13.84 2.14
C ALA A 454 -4.36 -13.54 2.67
N GLU A 455 -3.72 -12.45 2.21
CA GLU A 455 -2.43 -11.97 2.72
C GLU A 455 -2.51 -11.64 4.21
N LEU A 456 -3.49 -10.82 4.59
CA LEU A 456 -3.76 -10.48 6.00
C LEU A 456 -4.00 -11.75 6.82
N SER A 457 -4.81 -12.69 6.33
CA SER A 457 -5.12 -13.92 7.05
C SER A 457 -3.88 -14.76 7.33
N ALA A 458 -3.02 -14.96 6.32
CA ALA A 458 -1.78 -15.72 6.48
C ALA A 458 -0.84 -15.08 7.52
N GLY A 459 -0.65 -13.76 7.44
CA GLY A 459 0.24 -13.06 8.37
C GLY A 459 -0.31 -12.93 9.78
N LEU A 460 -1.62 -12.72 9.94
CA LEU A 460 -2.26 -12.68 11.25
C LEU A 460 -2.24 -14.05 11.94
N ILE A 461 -2.45 -15.14 11.20
CA ILE A 461 -2.32 -16.51 11.73
C ILE A 461 -0.89 -16.78 12.19
N GLN A 462 0.12 -16.44 11.38
CA GLN A 462 1.53 -16.58 11.77
C GLN A 462 1.82 -15.82 13.06
N ARG A 463 1.39 -14.55 13.13
CA ARG A 463 1.62 -13.70 14.29
C ARG A 463 0.91 -14.23 15.54
N ALA A 464 -0.34 -14.68 15.41
CA ALA A 464 -1.10 -15.29 16.49
C ALA A 464 -0.42 -16.56 17.04
N ARG A 465 0.12 -17.42 16.17
CA ARG A 465 0.88 -18.61 16.60
C ARG A 465 2.12 -18.24 17.40
N ALA A 466 2.85 -17.19 16.99
CA ALA A 466 4.02 -16.72 17.72
C ALA A 466 3.65 -16.13 19.10
N VAL A 467 2.55 -15.37 19.18
CA VAL A 467 2.02 -14.84 20.44
C VAL A 467 1.63 -15.97 21.40
N GLU A 468 0.88 -16.96 20.91
CA GLU A 468 0.44 -18.08 21.74
C GLU A 468 1.64 -18.92 22.23
N ALA A 469 2.59 -19.23 21.34
CA ALA A 469 3.81 -19.94 21.72
C ALA A 469 4.67 -19.16 22.73
N PHE A 470 4.71 -17.83 22.61
CA PHE A 470 5.38 -16.96 23.58
C PHE A 470 4.70 -17.04 24.95
N LEU A 471 3.38 -16.88 25.00
CA LEU A 471 2.60 -16.94 26.23
C LEU A 471 2.72 -18.32 26.90
N GLU A 472 2.65 -19.41 26.14
CA GLU A 472 2.84 -20.77 26.65
C GLU A 472 4.24 -20.96 27.25
N ASP A 473 5.29 -20.46 26.58
CA ASP A 473 6.66 -20.62 27.05
C ASP A 473 6.92 -19.82 28.33
N ILE A 474 6.56 -18.53 28.39
CA ILE A 474 6.89 -17.70 29.57
C ILE A 474 6.17 -18.13 30.86
N TYR A 475 4.99 -18.76 30.71
CA TYR A 475 4.22 -19.31 31.82
C TYR A 475 4.49 -20.81 32.05
N GLY A 476 5.35 -21.41 31.23
CA GLY A 476 5.78 -22.80 31.34
C GLY A 476 7.29 -22.89 31.48
N ASP A 477 7.94 -23.38 30.42
CA ASP A 477 9.37 -23.70 30.47
C ASP A 477 10.28 -22.48 30.47
N GLN A 478 9.87 -21.29 30.01
CA GLN A 478 10.69 -20.08 29.90
C GLN A 478 11.97 -20.26 29.05
N ARG A 479 11.89 -21.01 27.95
CA ARG A 479 13.02 -21.25 27.03
C ARG A 479 13.51 -19.96 26.38
N VAL A 480 12.59 -19.09 25.96
CA VAL A 480 12.88 -17.79 25.33
C VAL A 480 13.72 -16.89 26.22
N LEU A 481 13.51 -16.95 27.55
CA LEU A 481 14.31 -16.23 28.53
C LEU A 481 15.69 -16.87 28.70
N ARG A 482 15.75 -18.20 28.84
CA ARG A 482 17.02 -18.94 28.97
C ARG A 482 17.93 -18.80 27.76
N HIS A 483 17.36 -18.70 26.57
CA HIS A 483 18.10 -18.51 25.33
C HIS A 483 18.43 -17.03 25.05
N GLY A 484 17.99 -16.11 25.92
CA GLY A 484 18.33 -14.69 25.82
C GLY A 484 17.67 -13.95 24.65
N ILE A 485 16.59 -14.50 24.08
CA ILE A 485 15.81 -13.82 23.02
C ILE A 485 15.03 -12.65 23.63
N VAL A 486 14.50 -12.86 24.84
CA VAL A 486 13.80 -11.87 25.65
C VAL A 486 14.43 -11.87 27.06
N THR A 487 14.52 -10.73 27.72
CA THR A 487 15.10 -10.64 29.08
C THR A 487 14.05 -10.93 30.14
N ALA A 488 14.45 -11.55 31.26
CA ALA A 488 13.53 -11.84 32.36
C ALA A 488 12.89 -10.55 32.93
N GLU A 489 13.63 -9.45 32.97
CA GLU A 489 13.14 -8.15 33.44
C GLU A 489 12.02 -7.60 32.53
N SER A 490 12.13 -7.75 31.21
CA SER A 490 11.09 -7.31 30.26
C SER A 490 9.78 -8.11 30.35
N VAL A 491 9.82 -9.30 30.97
CA VAL A 491 8.64 -10.16 31.16
C VAL A 491 8.12 -10.02 32.58
N VAL A 492 8.90 -10.43 33.58
CA VAL A 492 8.47 -10.46 34.99
C VAL A 492 8.26 -9.05 35.56
N GLY A 493 9.01 -8.06 35.07
CA GLY A 493 8.83 -6.65 35.44
C GLY A 493 7.72 -5.94 34.66
N SER A 494 7.12 -6.58 33.64
CA SER A 494 6.04 -5.96 32.86
C SER A 494 4.78 -5.81 33.72
N PRO A 495 4.06 -4.67 33.63
CA PRO A 495 2.75 -4.51 34.25
C PRO A 495 1.71 -5.54 33.79
N GLY A 496 1.95 -6.22 32.67
CA GLY A 496 1.10 -7.29 32.16
C GLY A 496 1.39 -8.67 32.75
N TRP A 497 2.48 -8.86 33.50
CA TRP A 497 2.83 -10.13 34.15
C TRP A 497 1.96 -10.40 35.37
N ARG A 498 1.58 -11.66 35.54
CA ARG A 498 0.71 -12.16 36.62
C ARG A 498 1.27 -13.47 37.12
N GLU A 499 1.55 -13.60 38.41
CA GLU A 499 2.11 -14.84 38.97
C GLU A 499 1.07 -15.98 39.01
N GLU A 500 -0.19 -15.64 39.26
CA GLU A 500 -1.30 -16.57 39.29
C GLU A 500 -1.48 -17.31 37.96
N ALA A 501 -1.07 -16.71 36.85
CA ALA A 501 -1.11 -17.30 35.52
C ALA A 501 -0.20 -18.54 35.36
N LEU A 502 0.79 -18.73 36.25
CA LEU A 502 1.62 -19.95 36.35
C LEU A 502 0.84 -21.16 36.88
N ARG A 503 -0.32 -20.93 37.51
CA ARG A 503 -1.15 -21.97 38.12
C ARG A 503 -2.02 -22.70 37.11
N LEU A 504 -2.18 -22.14 35.91
CA LEU A 504 -3.00 -22.75 34.86
C LEU A 504 -2.34 -24.04 34.34
N PRO A 505 -3.13 -25.06 33.95
CA PRO A 505 -2.59 -26.32 33.45
C PRO A 505 -1.68 -26.14 32.21
N PRO A 506 -0.63 -26.96 32.04
CA PRO A 506 0.15 -27.01 30.80
C PRO A 506 -0.74 -27.27 29.57
N GLY A 507 -0.42 -26.67 28.43
CA GLY A 507 -1.23 -26.76 27.21
C GLY A 507 -2.57 -26.02 27.29
N THR A 508 -2.71 -25.06 28.21
CA THR A 508 -3.84 -24.11 28.19
C THR A 508 -3.64 -23.12 27.07
N ILE A 509 -4.61 -23.02 26.15
CA ILE A 509 -4.64 -21.94 25.17
C ILE A 509 -4.85 -20.62 25.93
N ARG A 510 -3.90 -19.71 25.83
CA ARG A 510 -3.83 -18.52 26.66
C ARG A 510 -4.56 -17.35 26.03
N ALA A 511 -4.40 -17.13 24.74
CA ALA A 511 -5.03 -16.04 24.01
C ALA A 511 -5.97 -16.57 22.90
N PRO A 512 -7.06 -17.28 23.25
CA PRO A 512 -8.00 -17.81 22.27
C PRO A 512 -8.65 -16.74 21.39
N ILE A 513 -8.71 -15.49 21.84
CA ILE A 513 -9.31 -14.37 21.11
C ILE A 513 -8.28 -13.25 21.00
N MET A 514 -7.75 -13.00 19.80
CA MET A 514 -6.76 -11.95 19.56
C MET A 514 -7.31 -10.88 18.63
N GLY A 515 -7.01 -9.61 18.91
CA GLY A 515 -7.28 -8.49 18.02
C GLY A 515 -5.99 -7.88 17.49
N PHE A 516 -5.94 -7.55 16.21
CA PHE A 516 -4.76 -6.97 15.58
C PHE A 516 -5.13 -5.67 14.87
N ASP A 517 -4.47 -4.58 15.26
CA ASP A 517 -4.62 -3.28 14.61
C ASP A 517 -3.68 -3.20 13.42
N LEU A 518 -4.24 -2.87 12.27
CA LEU A 518 -3.58 -2.87 10.97
C LEU A 518 -3.78 -1.52 10.31
N VAL A 519 -2.72 -1.04 9.68
CA VAL A 519 -2.74 0.19 8.89
C VAL A 519 -2.21 -0.09 7.50
N ARG A 520 -2.76 0.61 6.50
CA ARG A 520 -2.20 0.62 5.16
C ARG A 520 -1.42 1.92 4.99
N ASN A 521 -0.18 1.85 4.51
CA ASN A 521 0.62 3.06 4.28
C ASN A 521 0.23 3.73 2.94
N GLU A 522 0.82 4.89 2.64
CA GLU A 522 0.56 5.64 1.41
C GLU A 522 0.97 4.91 0.11
N PHE A 523 1.74 3.83 0.23
CA PHE A 523 2.17 2.97 -0.87
C PHE A 523 1.29 1.73 -1.04
N GLY A 524 0.32 1.50 -0.15
CA GLY A 524 -0.60 0.37 -0.22
C GLY A 524 -0.20 -0.85 0.60
N GLU A 525 0.93 -0.82 1.33
CA GLU A 525 1.42 -1.94 2.13
C GLU A 525 0.73 -2.00 3.50
N TRP A 526 0.42 -3.20 3.95
CA TRP A 526 -0.13 -3.46 5.29
C TRP A 526 0.97 -3.51 6.35
N ARG A 527 0.69 -2.92 7.51
CA ARG A 527 1.53 -3.04 8.71
C ARG A 527 0.67 -3.29 9.94
N VAL A 528 1.14 -4.15 10.84
CA VAL A 528 0.54 -4.29 12.18
C VAL A 528 0.98 -3.09 13.01
N LEU A 529 0.05 -2.40 13.65
CA LEU A 529 0.29 -1.26 14.53
C LEU A 529 0.34 -1.69 16.00
N GLU A 530 -0.52 -2.62 16.41
CA GLU A 530 -0.69 -3.05 17.80
C GLU A 530 -1.35 -4.43 17.87
N ASP A 531 -0.92 -5.24 18.84
CA ASP A 531 -1.53 -6.51 19.20
C ASP A 531 -2.45 -6.29 20.42
N ASN A 532 -3.60 -6.96 20.49
CA ASN A 532 -4.53 -6.84 21.60
C ASN A 532 -4.92 -8.24 22.07
N VAL A 533 -4.32 -8.72 23.16
CA VAL A 533 -4.50 -10.11 23.64
C VAL A 533 -4.96 -10.23 25.09
N ARG A 534 -5.33 -9.11 25.72
CA ARG A 534 -6.11 -9.09 26.98
C ARG A 534 -7.60 -9.34 26.72
N ALA A 535 -8.32 -8.29 26.32
CA ALA A 535 -9.76 -8.31 26.05
C ALA A 535 -10.06 -7.49 24.79
N PRO A 536 -9.67 -7.97 23.59
CA PRO A 536 -9.84 -7.20 22.36
C PRO A 536 -11.33 -6.89 22.11
N SER A 537 -11.60 -5.64 21.76
CA SER A 537 -12.94 -5.12 21.46
C SER A 537 -13.06 -4.64 20.02
N GLY A 538 -14.29 -4.59 19.51
CA GLY A 538 -14.66 -4.04 18.20
C GLY A 538 -15.51 -4.97 17.33
N ALA A 539 -15.52 -6.28 17.59
CA ALA A 539 -16.21 -7.25 16.75
C ALA A 539 -17.73 -7.01 16.70
N ALA A 540 -18.36 -6.68 17.83
CA ALA A 540 -19.79 -6.36 17.85
C ALA A 540 -20.11 -5.06 17.09
N TYR A 541 -19.23 -4.06 17.17
CA TYR A 541 -19.40 -2.81 16.43
C TYR A 541 -19.29 -3.03 14.92
N ALA A 542 -18.41 -3.93 14.47
CA ALA A 542 -18.30 -4.30 13.06
C ALA A 542 -19.55 -5.04 12.55
N ILE A 543 -20.10 -5.99 13.32
CA ILE A 543 -21.37 -6.67 13.00
C ILE A 543 -22.53 -5.66 12.96
N ALA A 544 -22.57 -4.73 13.91
CA ALA A 544 -23.57 -3.68 13.95
C ALA A 544 -23.47 -2.73 12.75
N ALA A 545 -22.25 -2.43 12.28
CA ALA A 545 -22.04 -1.61 11.08
C ALA A 545 -22.69 -2.23 9.86
N ARG A 546 -22.51 -3.54 9.63
CA ARG A 546 -23.20 -4.27 8.55
C ARG A 546 -24.71 -4.20 8.70
N SER A 547 -25.23 -4.52 9.90
CA SER A 547 -26.67 -4.48 10.18
C SER A 547 -27.28 -3.10 9.96
N LEU A 548 -26.52 -2.04 10.29
CA LEU A 548 -26.92 -0.67 10.07
C LEU A 548 -26.98 -0.35 8.58
N LEU A 549 -25.95 -0.68 7.79
CA LEU A 549 -25.96 -0.45 6.35
C LEU A 549 -27.09 -1.22 5.66
N ASP A 550 -27.33 -2.47 6.06
CA ASP A 550 -28.42 -3.31 5.57
C ASP A 550 -29.80 -2.68 5.85
N THR A 551 -29.93 -1.94 6.94
CA THR A 551 -31.16 -1.22 7.30
C THR A 551 -31.29 0.12 6.57
N VAL A 552 -30.20 0.88 6.48
CA VAL A 552 -30.22 2.28 6.03
C VAL A 552 -30.07 2.39 4.51
N VAL A 553 -29.27 1.55 3.88
CA VAL A 553 -28.97 1.53 2.43
C VAL A 553 -29.00 0.10 1.86
N PRO A 554 -30.13 -0.63 2.00
CA PRO A 554 -30.24 -2.03 1.54
C PRO A 554 -29.94 -2.23 0.05
N GLU A 555 -30.17 -1.19 -0.77
CA GLU A 555 -29.97 -1.21 -2.22
C GLU A 555 -28.53 -0.96 -2.67
N LEU A 556 -27.60 -0.71 -1.74
CA LEU A 556 -26.20 -0.48 -2.06
C LEU A 556 -25.60 -1.74 -2.74
N PRO A 557 -25.01 -1.62 -3.95
CA PRO A 557 -24.45 -2.77 -4.67
C PRO A 557 -23.35 -3.46 -3.87
N ARG A 558 -23.46 -4.78 -3.67
CA ARG A 558 -22.47 -5.59 -2.93
C ARG A 558 -21.55 -6.34 -3.89
N PRO A 559 -20.26 -6.52 -3.55
CA PRO A 559 -19.36 -7.36 -4.32
C PRO A 559 -19.75 -8.84 -4.18
N ASP A 560 -19.50 -9.61 -5.23
CA ASP A 560 -19.65 -11.06 -5.21
C ASP A 560 -18.71 -11.69 -4.18
N GLY A 561 -19.20 -12.65 -3.40
CA GLY A 561 -18.42 -13.32 -2.35
C GLY A 561 -18.22 -12.49 -1.08
N LEU A 562 -19.01 -11.42 -0.86
CA LEU A 562 -19.02 -10.69 0.41
C LEU A 562 -19.33 -11.62 1.59
N LEU A 563 -18.44 -11.66 2.57
CA LEU A 563 -18.61 -12.46 3.78
C LEU A 563 -19.61 -11.81 4.75
N ASP A 564 -20.32 -12.67 5.48
CA ASP A 564 -21.23 -12.28 6.55
C ASP A 564 -20.48 -12.19 7.89
N PRO A 565 -20.33 -11.00 8.49
CA PRO A 565 -19.60 -10.85 9.75
C PRO A 565 -20.27 -11.55 10.93
N THR A 566 -21.55 -11.94 10.84
CA THR A 566 -22.21 -12.71 11.90
C THR A 566 -21.67 -14.14 12.01
N SER A 567 -21.01 -14.67 10.97
CA SER A 567 -20.34 -15.99 11.02
C SER A 567 -19.30 -16.05 12.14
N ALA A 568 -18.68 -14.92 12.47
CA ALA A 568 -17.70 -14.81 13.54
C ALA A 568 -18.27 -15.16 14.92
N LEU A 569 -19.57 -14.93 15.16
CA LEU A 569 -20.21 -15.27 16.44
C LEU A 569 -20.24 -16.77 16.68
N LYS A 570 -20.50 -17.55 15.64
CA LYS A 570 -20.42 -19.01 15.71
C LYS A 570 -18.99 -19.48 15.97
N VAL A 571 -18.01 -18.91 15.27
CA VAL A 571 -16.60 -19.27 15.48
C VAL A 571 -16.15 -18.90 16.91
N LEU A 572 -16.61 -17.77 17.45
CA LEU A 572 -16.38 -17.37 18.84
C LEU A 572 -16.98 -18.38 19.83
N HIS A 573 -18.24 -18.79 19.64
CA HIS A 573 -18.88 -19.83 20.45
C HIS A 573 -18.07 -21.14 20.41
N ASP A 574 -17.74 -21.61 19.21
CA ASP A 574 -17.00 -22.86 19.02
C ASP A 574 -15.58 -22.77 19.62
N CYS A 575 -14.94 -21.60 19.56
CA CYS A 575 -13.66 -21.30 20.20
C CYS A 575 -13.73 -21.43 21.73
N LEU A 576 -14.74 -20.84 22.36
CA LEU A 576 -14.91 -20.88 23.82
C LEU A 576 -15.25 -22.29 24.33
N LEU A 577 -16.02 -23.07 23.56
CA LEU A 577 -16.47 -24.41 23.95
C LEU A 577 -15.68 -25.56 23.31
N ALA A 578 -14.57 -25.28 22.61
CA ALA A 578 -13.75 -26.29 21.95
C ALA A 578 -13.33 -27.44 22.91
N ARG A 579 -13.09 -27.13 24.19
CA ARG A 579 -12.67 -28.08 25.22
C ARG A 579 -13.83 -28.77 25.94
N SER A 580 -15.05 -28.24 25.80
CA SER A 580 -16.27 -28.74 26.43
C SER A 580 -17.44 -28.70 25.45
N PRO A 581 -17.43 -29.51 24.36
CA PRO A 581 -18.51 -29.49 23.37
C PRO A 581 -19.87 -29.78 24.01
N GLY A 582 -20.85 -28.90 23.77
CA GLY A 582 -22.18 -28.98 24.39
C GLY A 582 -22.23 -28.51 25.86
N GLY A 583 -21.13 -28.00 26.40
CA GLY A 583 -21.07 -27.31 27.70
C GLY A 583 -21.68 -25.91 27.65
N THR A 584 -21.61 -25.21 28.77
CA THR A 584 -22.15 -23.83 28.89
C THR A 584 -21.02 -22.80 28.93
N GLY A 585 -21.04 -21.86 27.99
CA GLY A 585 -20.16 -20.70 27.98
C GLY A 585 -20.83 -19.48 28.62
N ALA A 586 -20.04 -18.63 29.28
CA ALA A 586 -20.52 -17.37 29.83
C ALA A 586 -19.52 -16.23 29.55
N LEU A 587 -20.04 -15.02 29.29
CA LEU A 587 -19.27 -13.78 29.20
C LEU A 587 -19.36 -13.06 30.54
N LEU A 588 -18.21 -12.91 31.21
CA LEU A 588 -18.10 -12.24 32.50
C LEU A 588 -17.75 -10.76 32.30
N SER A 589 -18.69 -9.87 32.65
CA SER A 589 -18.61 -8.42 32.43
C SER A 589 -18.32 -7.66 33.74
N SER A 590 -17.58 -6.55 33.67
CA SER A 590 -17.47 -5.56 34.77
C SER A 590 -18.76 -4.76 35.05
N GLY A 591 -19.86 -5.13 34.40
CA GLY A 591 -21.19 -4.59 34.67
C GLY A 591 -21.52 -3.27 33.96
N VAL A 592 -22.45 -2.51 34.57
CA VAL A 592 -23.16 -1.39 33.91
C VAL A 592 -22.30 -0.17 33.62
N GLU A 593 -21.20 0.00 34.35
CA GLU A 593 -20.25 1.12 34.23
C GLU A 593 -19.19 0.88 33.16
N SER A 594 -19.08 -0.34 32.61
CA SER A 594 -18.07 -0.65 31.59
C SER A 594 -18.34 0.13 30.29
N SER A 595 -17.28 0.73 29.77
CA SER A 595 -17.30 1.49 28.51
C SER A 595 -17.69 0.65 27.28
N ALA A 596 -17.53 -0.68 27.35
CA ALA A 596 -17.81 -1.64 26.28
C ALA A 596 -19.10 -2.46 26.48
N ARG A 597 -20.01 -2.02 27.36
CA ARG A 597 -21.25 -2.74 27.71
C ARG A 597 -22.11 -3.16 26.51
N TYR A 598 -22.20 -2.33 25.46
CA TYR A 598 -22.94 -2.67 24.25
C TYR A 598 -22.41 -3.97 23.65
N GLU A 599 -21.09 -4.06 23.49
CA GLU A 599 -20.41 -5.20 22.91
C GLU A 599 -20.58 -6.45 23.77
N HIS A 600 -20.48 -6.34 25.10
CA HIS A 600 -20.64 -7.49 25.99
C HIS A 600 -22.03 -8.15 25.80
N ARG A 601 -23.09 -7.34 25.74
CA ARG A 601 -24.45 -7.86 25.49
C ARG A 601 -24.60 -8.44 24.09
N ALA A 602 -24.07 -7.76 23.09
CA ALA A 602 -24.19 -8.19 21.69
C ALA A 602 -23.45 -9.51 21.44
N LEU A 603 -22.23 -9.66 21.94
CA LEU A 603 -21.46 -10.90 21.82
C LEU A 603 -22.09 -12.03 22.63
N ALA A 604 -22.51 -11.79 23.87
CA ALA A 604 -23.15 -12.83 24.67
C ALA A 604 -24.43 -13.35 24.00
N ALA A 605 -25.30 -12.46 23.54
CA ALA A 605 -26.52 -12.87 22.84
C ALA A 605 -26.22 -13.56 21.50
N GLY A 606 -25.29 -13.01 20.71
CA GLY A 606 -25.00 -13.50 19.36
C GLY A 606 -24.22 -14.82 19.33
N ALA A 607 -23.34 -15.05 20.31
CA ALA A 607 -22.56 -16.28 20.45
C ALA A 607 -23.20 -17.25 21.47
N GLU A 608 -24.47 -17.06 21.83
CA GLU A 608 -25.23 -17.96 22.73
C GLU A 608 -24.56 -18.22 24.10
N LEU A 609 -23.93 -17.19 24.66
CA LEU A 609 -23.28 -17.22 25.98
C LEU A 609 -24.21 -16.64 27.05
N LEU A 610 -24.12 -17.14 28.27
CA LEU A 610 -24.69 -16.46 29.43
C LEU A 610 -23.97 -15.13 29.65
N LEU A 611 -24.68 -14.02 29.81
CA LEU A 611 -24.07 -12.78 30.30
C LEU A 611 -24.14 -12.77 31.82
N VAL A 612 -22.98 -12.71 32.48
CA VAL A 612 -22.86 -12.79 33.94
C VAL A 612 -21.99 -11.66 34.48
N GLU A 613 -22.30 -11.23 35.70
CA GLU A 613 -21.46 -10.35 36.53
C GLU A 613 -20.93 -11.15 37.73
N ALA A 614 -20.11 -10.53 38.59
CA ALA A 614 -19.54 -11.18 39.77
C ALA A 614 -20.61 -11.84 40.66
N ASP A 615 -21.73 -11.15 40.85
CA ASP A 615 -22.84 -11.56 41.71
C ASP A 615 -23.60 -12.77 41.17
N ASP A 616 -23.54 -13.01 39.86
CA ASP A 616 -24.19 -14.13 39.21
C ASP A 616 -23.39 -15.44 39.37
N LEU A 617 -22.15 -15.38 39.85
CA LEU A 617 -21.27 -16.54 39.97
C LEU A 617 -21.23 -17.06 41.40
N ARG A 618 -21.16 -18.38 41.57
CA ARG A 618 -20.71 -19.03 42.81
C ARG A 618 -19.87 -20.26 42.49
N VAL A 619 -19.00 -20.66 43.41
CA VAL A 619 -18.24 -21.91 43.29
C VAL A 619 -18.85 -22.98 44.20
N ASP A 620 -19.20 -24.13 43.62
CA ASP A 620 -19.80 -25.26 44.33
C ASP A 620 -19.25 -26.58 43.75
N GLY A 621 -18.88 -27.53 44.62
CA GLY A 621 -18.24 -28.78 44.21
C GLY A 621 -16.94 -28.60 43.39
N GLY A 622 -16.28 -27.44 43.49
CA GLY A 622 -15.14 -27.06 42.66
C GLY A 622 -15.49 -26.90 41.18
N ARG A 623 -16.69 -26.39 40.88
CA ARG A 623 -17.12 -25.91 39.57
C ARG A 623 -17.65 -24.49 39.72
N VAL A 624 -17.48 -23.68 38.68
CA VAL A 624 -18.15 -22.38 38.58
C VAL A 624 -19.59 -22.64 38.13
N ILE A 625 -20.56 -22.11 38.86
CA ILE A 625 -21.97 -22.26 38.53
C ILE A 625 -22.70 -20.92 38.60
N HIS A 626 -23.73 -20.78 37.77
CA HIS A 626 -24.62 -19.64 37.81
C HIS A 626 -25.47 -19.69 39.09
N ARG A 627 -25.40 -18.65 39.92
CA ARG A 627 -25.93 -18.60 41.28
C ARG A 627 -27.43 -18.91 41.34
N SER A 628 -28.23 -18.30 40.47
CA SER A 628 -29.69 -18.45 40.48
C SER A 628 -30.22 -19.72 39.79
N THR A 629 -29.58 -20.19 38.73
CA THR A 629 -30.07 -21.34 37.94
C THR A 629 -29.41 -22.67 38.34
N GLY A 630 -28.23 -22.62 38.99
CA GLY A 630 -27.42 -23.80 39.29
C GLY A 630 -26.70 -24.38 38.07
N THR A 631 -26.76 -23.73 36.92
CA THR A 631 -26.12 -24.19 35.67
C THR A 631 -24.60 -24.15 35.83
N THR A 632 -23.93 -25.24 35.45
CA THR A 632 -22.46 -25.28 35.44
C THR A 632 -21.92 -24.50 34.26
N ILE A 633 -20.90 -23.67 34.49
CA ILE A 633 -20.21 -22.89 33.47
C ILE A 633 -18.86 -23.57 33.18
N ASP A 634 -18.66 -23.98 31.93
CA ASP A 634 -17.48 -24.70 31.48
C ASP A 634 -16.42 -23.76 30.88
N ALA A 635 -16.83 -22.60 30.36
CA ALA A 635 -15.93 -21.57 29.83
C ALA A 635 -16.39 -20.15 30.21
N LEU A 636 -15.44 -19.30 30.60
CA LEU A 636 -15.65 -17.89 30.93
C LEU A 636 -14.87 -17.00 29.96
N TYR A 637 -15.60 -16.24 29.14
CA TYR A 637 -15.06 -15.15 28.34
C TYR A 637 -14.96 -13.88 29.20
N LEU A 638 -13.77 -13.59 29.69
CA LEU A 638 -13.42 -12.48 30.58
C LEU A 638 -13.44 -11.15 29.81
N ARG A 639 -14.34 -10.26 30.22
CA ARG A 639 -14.50 -8.90 29.70
C ARG A 639 -14.51 -7.90 30.86
N LEU A 640 -13.38 -7.90 31.57
CA LEU A 640 -13.17 -7.14 32.79
C LEU A 640 -12.31 -5.89 32.54
N ASP A 641 -12.63 -4.80 33.23
CA ASP A 641 -11.83 -3.56 33.25
C ASP A 641 -10.59 -3.69 34.19
N GLY A 642 -10.54 -4.74 35.01
CA GLY A 642 -9.45 -5.07 35.93
C GLY A 642 -9.11 -6.56 35.93
N GLU A 643 -8.32 -6.99 36.92
CA GLU A 643 -7.85 -8.38 37.00
C GLU A 643 -8.90 -9.32 37.58
N LEU A 644 -8.92 -10.57 37.10
CA LEU A 644 -9.87 -11.58 37.57
C LEU A 644 -9.76 -11.81 39.08
N VAL A 645 -8.54 -11.91 39.62
CA VAL A 645 -8.31 -12.24 41.04
C VAL A 645 -8.82 -11.16 42.01
N ASP A 646 -8.94 -9.92 41.53
CA ASP A 646 -9.43 -8.79 42.31
C ASP A 646 -10.97 -8.67 42.28
N LEU A 647 -11.65 -9.52 41.50
CA LEU A 647 -13.10 -9.48 41.36
C LEU A 647 -13.79 -9.97 42.64
N VAL A 648 -14.62 -9.11 43.22
CA VAL A 648 -15.45 -9.40 44.39
C VAL A 648 -16.93 -9.32 44.04
N ASP A 649 -17.76 -10.10 44.72
CA ASP A 649 -19.23 -9.97 44.64
C ASP A 649 -19.76 -8.88 45.59
N ASP A 650 -21.07 -8.63 45.55
CA ASP A 650 -21.79 -7.63 46.35
C ASP A 650 -21.66 -7.82 47.87
N THR A 651 -21.31 -9.02 48.33
CA THR A 651 -21.02 -9.33 49.73
C THR A 651 -19.57 -9.09 50.11
N GLY A 652 -18.72 -8.75 49.15
CA GLY A 652 -17.27 -8.62 49.29
C GLY A 652 -16.54 -9.96 49.24
N HIS A 653 -17.20 -11.04 48.80
CA HIS A 653 -16.57 -12.36 48.65
C HIS A 653 -15.66 -12.35 47.42
N PRO A 654 -14.40 -12.84 47.52
CA PRO A 654 -13.42 -12.82 46.43
C PRO A 654 -13.71 -13.90 45.38
N ILE A 655 -14.85 -13.78 44.70
CA ILE A 655 -15.32 -14.74 43.69
C ILE A 655 -14.30 -14.94 42.56
N GLY A 656 -13.54 -13.90 42.21
CA GLY A 656 -12.46 -13.95 41.24
C GLY A 656 -11.34 -14.94 41.58
N ALA A 657 -10.90 -14.93 42.84
CA ALA A 657 -9.89 -15.86 43.34
C ALA A 657 -10.40 -17.31 43.32
N ASP A 658 -11.66 -17.53 43.71
CA ASP A 658 -12.30 -18.85 43.65
C ASP A 658 -12.39 -19.39 42.21
N VAL A 659 -12.78 -18.54 41.25
CA VAL A 659 -12.81 -18.91 39.82
C VAL A 659 -11.41 -19.27 39.33
N MET A 660 -10.39 -18.52 39.74
CA MET A 660 -9.00 -18.82 39.40
C MET A 660 -8.53 -20.16 39.96
N ASP A 661 -8.96 -20.54 41.17
CA ASP A 661 -8.67 -21.84 41.77
C ASP A 661 -9.32 -22.99 40.98
N VAL A 662 -10.56 -22.79 40.50
CA VAL A 662 -11.26 -23.76 39.63
C VAL A 662 -10.56 -23.89 38.27
N ALA A 663 -10.07 -22.78 37.71
CA ALA A 663 -9.32 -22.76 36.45
C ALA A 663 -7.96 -23.46 36.58
N ALA A 664 -7.24 -23.23 37.68
CA ALA A 664 -5.98 -23.92 38.00
C ALA A 664 -6.17 -25.44 38.13
N ALA A 665 -7.34 -25.89 38.58
CA ALA A 665 -7.72 -27.30 38.61
C ALA A 665 -8.16 -27.86 37.23
N GLY A 666 -8.17 -27.04 36.18
CA GLY A 666 -8.58 -27.42 34.82
C GLY A 666 -10.08 -27.66 34.65
N ARG A 667 -10.91 -27.10 35.53
CA ARG A 667 -12.36 -27.37 35.57
C ARG A 667 -13.23 -26.25 34.98
N VAL A 668 -12.64 -25.12 34.61
CA VAL A 668 -13.25 -24.05 33.82
C VAL A 668 -12.19 -23.49 32.88
N PHE A 669 -12.55 -23.22 31.63
CA PHE A 669 -11.69 -22.56 30.66
C PHE A 669 -11.83 -21.04 30.76
N LEU A 670 -10.71 -20.31 30.76
CA LEU A 670 -10.71 -18.84 30.80
C LEU A 670 -10.26 -18.30 29.45
N ALA A 671 -11.06 -17.43 28.86
CA ALA A 671 -10.78 -16.79 27.59
C ALA A 671 -10.86 -15.26 27.76
N ASN A 672 -9.84 -14.47 27.46
CA ASN A 672 -8.46 -14.90 27.43
C ASN A 672 -7.96 -15.19 28.86
N ALA A 673 -6.90 -15.98 28.97
CA ALA A 673 -6.28 -16.27 30.25
C ALA A 673 -5.66 -15.01 30.90
N PRO A 674 -5.65 -14.91 32.25
CA PRO A 674 -4.90 -13.88 32.95
C PRO A 674 -3.41 -13.86 32.54
N GLY A 675 -2.77 -12.70 32.63
CA GLY A 675 -1.33 -12.54 32.35
C GLY A 675 -0.95 -12.33 30.88
N ASN A 676 -1.90 -12.28 29.96
CA ASN A 676 -1.59 -12.04 28.54
C ASN A 676 -1.08 -10.64 28.24
N GLY A 677 -1.21 -9.70 29.18
CA GLY A 677 -0.78 -8.30 28.97
C GLY A 677 0.71 -8.13 28.69
N VAL A 678 1.53 -9.14 28.99
CA VAL A 678 2.96 -9.16 28.66
C VAL A 678 3.23 -9.37 27.16
N ALA A 679 2.27 -9.90 26.41
CA ALA A 679 2.40 -10.13 24.97
C ALA A 679 1.86 -8.99 24.10
N ASP A 680 0.97 -8.13 24.62
CA ASP A 680 0.53 -6.90 23.95
C ASP A 680 1.20 -5.62 24.46
N ASP A 681 2.19 -5.75 25.34
CA ASP A 681 3.04 -4.63 25.74
C ASP A 681 3.79 -4.05 24.53
N LYS A 682 3.87 -2.71 24.41
CA LYS A 682 4.56 -2.04 23.30
C LYS A 682 6.05 -2.36 23.25
N ALA A 683 6.66 -2.70 24.38
CA ALA A 683 8.03 -3.21 24.39
C ALA A 683 8.13 -4.59 23.72
N MET A 684 7.15 -5.46 23.94
CA MET A 684 7.10 -6.81 23.34
C MET A 684 6.82 -6.76 21.84
N TYR A 685 6.02 -5.80 21.39
CA TYR A 685 5.74 -5.54 19.98
C TYR A 685 7.02 -5.41 19.13
N CYS A 686 8.09 -4.82 19.68
CA CYS A 686 9.38 -4.66 19.01
C CYS A 686 10.08 -5.99 18.74
N THR A 687 9.78 -7.02 19.53
CA THR A 687 10.47 -8.33 19.50
C THR A 687 9.72 -9.37 18.67
N MET A 688 8.55 -9.01 18.11
CA MET A 688 7.72 -9.96 17.37
C MET A 688 8.44 -10.63 16.19
N PRO A 689 9.26 -9.93 15.37
CA PRO A 689 10.03 -10.58 14.32
C PRO A 689 10.95 -11.69 14.84
N GLU A 690 11.61 -11.46 15.98
CA GLU A 690 12.47 -12.43 16.65
C GLU A 690 11.66 -13.59 17.23
N LEU A 691 10.47 -13.34 17.79
CA LEU A 691 9.58 -14.40 18.30
C LEU A 691 9.08 -15.31 17.16
N ILE A 692 8.69 -14.73 16.02
CA ILE A 692 8.30 -15.49 14.82
C ILE A 692 9.48 -16.36 14.34
N ALA A 693 10.67 -15.77 14.23
CA ALA A 693 11.86 -16.51 13.82
C ALA A 693 12.23 -17.63 14.82
N TYR A 694 12.09 -17.36 16.12
CA TYR A 694 12.45 -18.30 17.17
C TYR A 694 11.47 -19.47 17.30
N TYR A 695 10.17 -19.19 17.38
CA TYR A 695 9.15 -20.23 17.59
C TYR A 695 8.75 -20.94 16.29
N LEU A 696 8.63 -20.19 15.19
CA LEU A 696 8.09 -20.72 13.93
C LEU A 696 9.18 -21.04 12.90
N ARG A 697 10.39 -20.48 13.05
CA ARG A 697 11.48 -20.56 12.06
C ARG A 697 11.08 -19.99 10.70
N GLU A 698 10.24 -18.96 10.74
CA GLU A 698 9.71 -18.27 9.58
C GLU A 698 10.18 -16.80 9.59
N ARG A 699 10.01 -16.11 8.46
CA ARG A 699 10.11 -14.64 8.41
C ARG A 699 8.71 -14.05 8.59
N PRO A 700 8.58 -12.86 9.21
CA PRO A 700 7.29 -12.18 9.30
C PRO A 700 6.66 -11.97 7.93
N LEU A 701 5.40 -12.39 7.77
CA LEU A 701 4.60 -12.15 6.56
C LEU A 701 3.97 -10.75 6.55
N LEU A 702 3.68 -10.20 7.74
CA LEU A 702 3.23 -8.82 7.92
C LEU A 702 4.27 -8.06 8.73
N GLU A 703 4.70 -6.92 8.20
CA GLU A 703 5.65 -6.06 8.91
C GLU A 703 4.96 -5.32 10.06
N SER A 704 5.71 -5.14 11.14
CA SER A 704 5.38 -4.16 12.17
C SER A 704 5.78 -2.75 11.68
N VAL A 705 5.17 -1.71 12.25
CA VAL A 705 5.71 -0.35 12.19
C VAL A 705 7.09 -0.33 12.87
N PRO A 706 8.13 0.21 12.22
CA PRO A 706 9.46 0.31 12.84
C PRO A 706 9.37 1.02 14.19
N THR A 707 9.83 0.34 15.23
CA THR A 707 9.71 0.77 16.63
C THR A 707 11.07 0.67 17.30
N TYR A 708 11.42 1.71 18.04
CA TYR A 708 12.64 1.87 18.81
C TYR A 708 12.34 1.72 20.30
N ARG A 709 13.21 0.99 20.99
CA ARG A 709 13.23 0.79 22.44
C ARG A 709 14.12 1.84 23.06
N THR A 710 13.54 2.75 23.84
CA THR A 710 14.35 3.75 24.55
C THR A 710 15.13 3.15 25.71
N SER A 711 14.88 1.89 26.09
CA SER A 711 15.72 1.14 27.03
C SER A 711 17.09 0.79 26.46
N ASP A 712 17.20 0.55 25.15
CA ASP A 712 18.50 0.34 24.48
C ASP A 712 19.23 1.67 24.31
N GLU A 713 20.50 1.74 24.69
CA GLU A 713 21.27 3.00 24.63
C GLU A 713 21.43 3.52 23.21
N THR A 714 21.65 2.64 22.23
CA THR A 714 21.88 3.06 20.83
C THR A 714 20.60 3.58 20.22
N GLU A 715 19.51 2.83 20.38
CA GLU A 715 18.19 3.23 19.90
C GLU A 715 17.69 4.50 20.63
N ARG A 716 17.94 4.63 21.94
CA ARG A 716 17.60 5.82 22.73
C ARG A 716 18.24 7.09 22.16
N GLN A 717 19.52 7.07 21.80
CA GLN A 717 20.16 8.27 21.25
C GLN A 717 19.50 8.72 19.94
N ILE A 718 19.16 7.76 19.06
CA ILE A 718 18.42 8.02 17.82
C ILE A 718 17.06 8.66 18.14
N VAL A 719 16.33 8.09 19.10
CA VAL A 719 15.01 8.61 19.52
C VAL A 719 15.14 10.02 20.08
N LEU A 720 16.10 10.25 20.98
CA LEU A 720 16.30 11.56 21.60
C LEU A 720 16.59 12.59 20.53
N GLU A 721 17.47 12.34 19.56
CA GLU A 721 17.73 13.27 18.45
C GLU A 721 16.47 13.58 17.63
N ARG A 722 15.60 12.58 17.43
CA ARG A 722 14.45 12.62 16.53
C ARG A 722 13.06 12.69 17.19
N VAL A 723 12.93 13.07 18.48
CA VAL A 723 11.61 13.11 19.17
C VAL A 723 10.55 13.93 18.40
N GLY A 724 10.96 15.01 17.72
CA GLY A 724 10.08 15.84 16.90
C GLY A 724 9.68 15.23 15.54
N GLU A 725 10.24 14.07 15.18
CA GLU A 725 9.97 13.35 13.93
C GLU A 725 9.23 12.04 14.17
N LEU A 726 9.20 11.53 15.41
CA LEU A 726 8.68 10.22 15.78
C LEU A 726 7.35 10.31 16.53
N VAL A 727 6.63 9.18 16.63
CA VAL A 727 5.53 9.00 17.58
C VAL A 727 6.09 8.36 18.83
N THR A 728 6.03 9.03 19.98
CA THR A 728 6.47 8.43 21.26
C THR A 728 5.27 8.03 22.10
N LYS A 729 5.32 6.83 22.68
CA LYS A 729 4.22 6.23 23.43
C LYS A 729 4.75 5.66 24.75
N PRO A 730 3.99 5.75 25.84
CA PRO A 730 4.33 5.01 27.06
C PRO A 730 4.15 3.51 26.81
N VAL A 731 5.01 2.69 27.42
CA VAL A 731 5.01 1.22 27.29
C VAL A 731 3.67 0.64 27.78
N ASP A 732 3.22 1.05 28.96
CA ASP A 732 2.03 0.57 29.67
C ASP A 732 0.71 1.27 29.29
N GLY A 733 0.76 2.40 28.57
CA GLY A 733 -0.43 3.22 28.35
C GLY A 733 -1.49 2.58 27.46
N GLN A 734 -2.77 2.68 27.86
CA GLN A 734 -3.91 2.26 27.07
C GLN A 734 -4.65 3.45 26.42
N GLY A 735 -5.41 3.19 25.35
CA GLY A 735 -6.40 4.13 24.84
C GLY A 735 -5.87 5.46 24.30
N GLY A 736 -4.57 5.54 23.97
CA GLY A 736 -3.95 6.72 23.36
C GLY A 736 -3.42 7.76 24.35
N ASN A 737 -3.51 7.51 25.65
CA ASN A 737 -3.00 8.41 26.68
C ASN A 737 -1.47 8.47 26.66
N GLY A 738 -0.92 9.68 26.82
CA GLY A 738 0.53 9.91 26.86
C GLY A 738 1.24 9.86 25.50
N ILE A 739 0.54 9.75 24.38
CA ILE A 739 1.14 9.72 23.04
C ILE A 739 1.53 11.13 22.58
N LEU A 740 2.78 11.30 22.12
CA LEU A 740 3.23 12.51 21.42
C LEU A 740 3.44 12.19 19.93
N ILE A 741 2.84 12.98 19.04
CA ILE A 741 3.10 12.91 17.59
C ILE A 741 4.04 14.05 17.22
N GLY A 742 5.34 13.72 17.14
CA GLY A 742 6.43 14.67 16.94
C GLY A 742 6.17 15.71 15.85
N PRO A 743 5.83 15.32 14.60
CA PRO A 743 5.68 16.27 13.49
C PRO A 743 4.57 17.31 13.68
N THR A 744 3.64 17.09 14.60
CA THR A 744 2.54 18.01 14.91
C THR A 744 2.71 18.72 16.26
N ALA A 745 3.70 18.31 17.05
CA ALA A 745 3.94 18.84 18.38
C ALA A 745 4.71 20.16 18.33
N VAL A 746 4.45 21.04 19.30
CA VAL A 746 5.25 22.27 19.46
C VAL A 746 6.60 21.93 20.13
N ALA A 747 7.61 22.76 19.90
CA ALA A 747 8.97 22.54 20.41
C ALA A 747 9.04 22.33 21.94
N ALA A 748 8.16 22.98 22.71
CA ALA A 748 8.07 22.78 24.15
C ALA A 748 7.68 21.35 24.55
N GLN A 749 6.66 20.77 23.88
CA GLN A 749 6.21 19.40 24.12
C GLN A 749 7.28 18.38 23.72
N VAL A 750 7.99 18.63 22.62
CA VAL A 750 9.11 17.79 22.18
C VAL A 750 10.25 17.81 23.22
N SER A 751 10.55 18.97 23.80
CA SER A 751 11.57 19.10 24.84
C SER A 751 11.16 18.40 26.15
N GLU A 752 9.89 18.51 26.54
CA GLU A 752 9.35 17.85 27.73
C GLU A 752 9.41 16.33 27.58
N ARG A 753 8.92 15.79 26.46
CA ARG A 753 9.00 14.35 26.17
C ARG A 753 10.44 13.83 26.12
N ARG A 754 11.37 14.62 25.59
CA ARG A 754 12.79 14.26 25.61
C ARG A 754 13.32 14.11 27.05
N ALA A 755 12.89 14.97 27.97
CA ALA A 755 13.27 14.88 29.38
C ALA A 755 12.63 13.66 30.08
N GLU A 756 11.35 13.38 29.79
CA GLU A 756 10.65 12.19 30.30
C GLU A 756 11.35 10.89 29.88
N ILE A 757 11.75 10.78 28.61
CA ILE A 757 12.48 9.62 28.08
C ILE A 757 13.85 9.48 28.75
N LEU A 758 14.57 10.58 28.99
CA LEU A 758 15.86 10.53 29.70
C LEU A 758 15.72 10.11 31.16
N GLN A 759 14.62 10.50 31.80
CA GLN A 759 14.38 10.22 33.21
C GLN A 759 14.02 8.76 33.47
N ASN A 760 13.23 8.16 32.58
CA ASN A 760 12.81 6.76 32.68
C ASN A 760 12.74 6.14 31.27
N PRO A 761 13.88 5.73 30.69
CA PRO A 761 13.93 5.22 29.33
C PRO A 761 13.14 3.93 29.10
N GLU A 762 12.99 3.09 30.11
CA GLU A 762 12.24 1.83 30.06
C GLU A 762 10.72 2.04 29.99
N ALA A 763 10.21 3.22 30.34
CA ALA A 763 8.77 3.53 30.28
C ALA A 763 8.28 3.96 28.89
N TRP A 764 9.16 4.09 27.89
CA TRP A 764 8.81 4.63 26.58
C TRP A 764 9.22 3.73 25.41
N ILE A 765 8.54 3.94 24.29
CA ILE A 765 8.94 3.48 22.96
C ILE A 765 8.71 4.62 21.97
N ALA A 766 9.39 4.55 20.82
CA ALA A 766 9.17 5.47 19.72
C ALA A 766 8.93 4.72 18.42
N GLN A 767 8.02 5.22 17.58
CA GLN A 767 7.66 4.62 16.30
C GLN A 767 7.88 5.61 15.17
N GLU A 768 8.26 5.10 13.99
CA GLU A 768 8.20 5.90 12.77
C GLU A 768 6.75 6.33 12.50
N VAL A 769 6.58 7.55 12.00
CA VAL A 769 5.27 8.09 11.68
C VAL A 769 4.77 7.45 10.38
N VAL A 770 3.70 6.67 10.47
CA VAL A 770 3.07 6.06 9.29
C VAL A 770 2.02 7.00 8.74
N SER A 771 2.16 7.37 7.47
CA SER A 771 1.09 8.01 6.69
C SER A 771 -0.02 6.99 6.45
N LEU A 772 -1.04 7.00 7.30
CA LEU A 772 -2.24 6.16 7.14
C LEU A 772 -2.93 6.44 5.81
N SER A 773 -3.42 5.38 5.17
CA SER A 773 -4.29 5.43 4.01
C SER A 773 -5.55 6.25 4.26
N LEU A 774 -6.17 6.67 3.16
CA LEU A 774 -7.36 7.51 3.16
C LEU A 774 -8.54 6.76 2.57
N HIS A 775 -9.74 7.10 3.02
CA HIS A 775 -10.97 6.52 2.52
C HIS A 775 -12.08 7.59 2.46
N PRO A 776 -12.93 7.60 1.42
CA PRO A 776 -14.08 8.49 1.34
C PRO A 776 -14.99 8.34 2.54
N THR A 777 -15.33 9.45 3.16
CA THR A 777 -16.22 9.52 4.33
C THR A 777 -17.12 10.74 4.15
N PHE A 778 -18.40 10.62 4.49
CA PHE A 778 -19.31 11.74 4.42
C PHE A 778 -19.04 12.74 5.55
N SER A 779 -18.85 14.00 5.17
CA SER A 779 -18.77 15.17 6.05
C SER A 779 -19.67 16.26 5.46
N ASP A 780 -20.67 16.72 6.21
CA ASP A 780 -21.66 17.72 5.76
C ASP A 780 -22.29 17.40 4.39
N GLY A 781 -22.64 16.13 4.17
CA GLY A 781 -23.26 15.64 2.93
C GLY A 781 -22.31 15.58 1.72
N LYS A 782 -20.99 15.67 1.93
CA LYS A 782 -19.97 15.56 0.87
C LYS A 782 -18.98 14.47 1.21
N LEU A 783 -18.48 13.79 0.18
CA LEU A 783 -17.37 12.85 0.34
C LEU A 783 -16.06 13.59 0.51
N GLU A 784 -15.34 13.27 1.57
CA GLU A 784 -14.00 13.76 1.84
C GLU A 784 -13.07 12.62 2.27
N PRO A 785 -11.77 12.71 1.95
CA PRO A 785 -10.81 11.71 2.41
C PRO A 785 -10.64 11.81 3.94
N ARG A 786 -10.70 10.66 4.63
CA ARG A 786 -10.38 10.52 6.05
C ARG A 786 -9.46 9.34 6.27
N ARG A 787 -8.58 9.43 7.27
CA ARG A 787 -7.65 8.33 7.59
C ARG A 787 -8.39 7.18 8.21
N VAL A 788 -8.00 5.96 7.84
CA VAL A 788 -8.62 4.74 8.34
C VAL A 788 -7.58 3.74 8.84
N ASP A 789 -8.00 2.90 9.77
CA ASP A 789 -7.29 1.68 10.15
C ASP A 789 -8.24 0.49 10.16
N LEU A 790 -7.72 -0.70 10.43
CA LEU A 790 -8.47 -1.93 10.47
C LEU A 790 -8.12 -2.72 11.73
N ARG A 791 -9.10 -3.15 12.51
CA ARG A 791 -8.93 -4.16 13.55
C ARG A 791 -9.50 -5.49 13.09
N ALA A 792 -8.64 -6.48 12.89
CA ALA A 792 -9.03 -7.85 12.55
C ALA A 792 -8.91 -8.77 13.78
N PHE A 793 -9.63 -9.89 13.77
CA PHE A 793 -9.69 -10.82 14.90
C PHE A 793 -9.24 -12.22 14.50
N VAL A 794 -8.48 -12.88 15.37
CA VAL A 794 -8.09 -14.29 15.22
C VAL A 794 -8.64 -15.07 16.40
N TYR A 795 -9.33 -16.19 16.12
CA TYR A 795 -9.85 -17.12 17.10
C TYR A 795 -9.07 -18.43 17.05
N VAL A 796 -8.73 -18.96 18.23
CA VAL A 796 -7.86 -20.13 18.39
C VAL A 796 -8.60 -21.24 19.14
N THR A 797 -8.67 -22.42 18.55
CA THR A 797 -9.36 -23.59 19.13
C THR A 797 -8.41 -24.69 19.63
N GLY A 798 -7.12 -24.56 19.32
CA GLY A 798 -6.10 -25.59 19.50
C GLY A 798 -4.70 -25.05 19.17
N PRO A 799 -3.64 -25.82 19.47
CA PRO A 799 -2.25 -25.38 19.33
C PRO A 799 -1.70 -25.48 17.89
N ASP A 800 -2.28 -26.34 17.05
CA ASP A 800 -1.79 -26.58 15.69
C ASP A 800 -2.32 -25.51 14.70
N PRO A 801 -1.61 -25.24 13.58
CA PRO A 801 -1.92 -24.13 12.68
C PRO A 801 -3.36 -24.11 12.13
N GLU A 802 -3.97 -25.26 11.90
CA GLU A 802 -5.35 -25.43 11.43
C GLU A 802 -6.41 -24.92 12.42
N HIS A 803 -6.03 -24.75 13.69
CA HIS A 803 -6.90 -24.27 14.74
C HIS A 803 -6.96 -22.75 14.88
N TYR A 804 -6.13 -22.03 14.10
CA TYR A 804 -6.10 -20.58 14.04
C TYR A 804 -6.96 -20.12 12.87
N ARG A 805 -8.01 -19.36 13.18
CA ARG A 805 -8.92 -18.83 12.17
C ARG A 805 -9.04 -17.32 12.31
N VAL A 806 -8.76 -16.60 11.23
CA VAL A 806 -9.16 -15.18 11.15
C VAL A 806 -10.67 -15.13 11.02
N ALA A 807 -11.31 -14.38 11.90
CA ALA A 807 -12.76 -14.23 11.90
C ALA A 807 -13.18 -13.39 10.69
N ASP A 808 -14.33 -13.70 10.08
CA ASP A 808 -14.86 -12.99 8.91
C ASP A 808 -15.45 -11.60 9.28
N VAL A 809 -14.85 -10.94 10.28
CA VAL A 809 -15.25 -9.66 10.84
C VAL A 809 -14.01 -8.80 11.10
N ALA A 810 -14.09 -7.53 10.72
CA ALA A 810 -13.07 -6.55 11.04
C ALA A 810 -13.69 -5.16 11.23
N LEU A 811 -13.21 -4.42 12.23
CA LEU A 811 -13.67 -3.07 12.51
C LEU A 811 -12.78 -2.06 11.78
N THR A 812 -13.36 -1.30 10.85
CA THR A 812 -12.69 -0.13 10.30
C THR A 812 -12.99 1.07 11.18
N ARG A 813 -11.95 1.76 11.67
CA ARG A 813 -12.08 3.04 12.39
C ARG A 813 -11.67 4.19 11.49
N VAL A 814 -12.26 5.35 11.70
CA VAL A 814 -12.08 6.55 10.86
C VAL A 814 -11.69 7.73 11.73
N ALA A 815 -10.62 8.42 11.35
CA ALA A 815 -10.17 9.63 12.04
C ALA A 815 -11.14 10.81 11.83
N PRO A 816 -11.29 11.69 12.84
CA PRO A 816 -11.95 12.98 12.67
C PRO A 816 -11.25 13.87 11.62
N GLU A 817 -11.93 14.92 11.17
CA GLU A 817 -11.36 15.89 10.24
C GLU A 817 -10.02 16.46 10.74
N GLY A 818 -9.01 16.47 9.85
CA GLY A 818 -7.70 17.07 10.13
C GLY A 818 -6.80 16.30 11.10
N ARG A 819 -7.24 15.17 11.67
CA ARG A 819 -6.45 14.39 12.63
C ARG A 819 -5.71 13.21 11.99
N LEU A 820 -4.56 12.87 12.57
CA LEU A 820 -3.77 11.67 12.24
C LEU A 820 -4.23 10.43 13.03
N VAL A 821 -4.93 10.65 14.15
CA VAL A 821 -5.30 9.60 15.10
C VAL A 821 -6.73 9.14 14.85
N VAL A 822 -6.88 7.83 14.64
CA VAL A 822 -8.15 7.11 14.39
C VAL A 822 -8.82 6.60 15.67
N ASN A 823 -8.25 6.90 16.83
CA ASN A 823 -8.74 6.40 18.11
C ASN A 823 -10.14 6.93 18.45
N SER A 824 -11.04 6.01 18.77
CA SER A 824 -12.42 6.29 19.17
C SER A 824 -12.50 7.19 20.41
N SER A 825 -11.49 7.14 21.31
CA SER A 825 -11.39 8.04 22.47
C SER A 825 -11.20 9.52 22.11
N GLN A 826 -10.95 9.86 20.83
CA GLN A 826 -10.81 11.23 20.36
C GLN A 826 -11.87 11.62 19.31
N GLY A 827 -13.03 10.97 19.33
CA GLY A 827 -14.16 11.27 18.44
C GLY A 827 -14.09 10.60 17.07
N GLY A 828 -13.27 9.56 16.92
CA GLY A 828 -13.22 8.73 15.71
C GLY A 828 -14.50 7.91 15.50
N GLY A 829 -14.92 7.77 14.24
CA GLY A 829 -16.08 6.97 13.83
C GLY A 829 -15.68 5.57 13.36
N GLY A 830 -16.65 4.80 12.86
CA GLY A 830 -16.47 3.50 12.25
C GLY A 830 -17.02 3.42 10.82
N LYS A 831 -16.66 2.35 10.11
CA LYS A 831 -17.23 1.96 8.83
C LYS A 831 -17.53 0.46 8.85
N ASP A 832 -18.52 0.04 8.08
CA ASP A 832 -18.65 -1.37 7.72
C ASP A 832 -17.44 -1.77 6.87
N THR A 833 -16.89 -2.96 7.15
CA THR A 833 -15.79 -3.55 6.39
C THR A 833 -16.36 -4.68 5.54
N TRP A 834 -16.28 -4.52 4.23
CA TRP A 834 -16.68 -5.50 3.24
C TRP A 834 -15.50 -6.40 2.89
N ILE A 835 -15.42 -7.53 3.60
CA ILE A 835 -14.42 -8.58 3.34
C ILE A 835 -14.93 -9.47 2.21
N VAL A 836 -14.20 -9.54 1.11
CA VAL A 836 -14.54 -10.39 -0.03
C VAL A 836 -13.83 -11.74 0.12
N GLY A 837 -14.59 -12.81 0.36
CA GLY A 837 -14.08 -14.17 0.52
C GLY A 837 -14.00 -14.95 -0.79
N ALA A 838 -13.61 -16.23 -0.67
CA ALA A 838 -13.75 -17.21 -1.75
C ALA A 838 -15.23 -17.36 -2.14
N ALA A 839 -15.52 -17.53 -3.43
CA ALA A 839 -16.90 -17.76 -3.86
C ALA A 839 -17.37 -19.07 -3.23
N SER A 840 -18.46 -19.03 -2.46
CA SER A 840 -19.16 -20.24 -2.06
C SER A 840 -19.56 -20.97 -3.34
N THR A 841 -18.94 -22.12 -3.63
CA THR A 841 -19.52 -23.10 -4.56
C THR A 841 -20.77 -23.63 -3.90
N ALA A 842 -21.87 -22.88 -4.00
CA ALA A 842 -23.17 -23.31 -3.56
C ALA A 842 -23.61 -24.46 -4.49
N GLY A 843 -23.59 -25.67 -3.95
CA GLY A 843 -24.41 -26.81 -4.39
C GLY A 843 -24.25 -27.26 -5.85
N SER A 844 -23.19 -28.00 -6.15
CA SER A 844 -23.37 -29.19 -6.98
C SER A 844 -23.73 -30.34 -6.04
N GLU A 845 -24.98 -30.37 -5.58
CA GLU A 845 -25.55 -31.62 -5.07
C GLU A 845 -25.50 -32.63 -6.22
N GLU A 846 -24.96 -33.80 -5.92
CA GLU A 846 -24.96 -34.98 -6.76
C GLU A 846 -26.41 -35.32 -7.15
N ASP A 847 -26.68 -35.39 -8.45
CA ASP A 847 -27.78 -36.20 -9.01
C ASP A 847 -27.25 -37.62 -9.31
#